data_AF-A0A1G3BJZ6-F1
#
_entry.id   AF-A0A1G3BJZ6-F1
#
_cell.length_a   1.000
_cell.length_b   1.000
_cell.length_c   1.000
_cell.angle_alpha   90.00
_cell.angle_beta   90.00
_cell.angle_gamma   90.00
#
_symmetry.space_group_name_H-M   'P 1'
#
loop_
_entity.id
_entity.type
_entity.pdbx_description
1 polymer ?
#
loop_
_entity_poly.entity_id
_entity_poly.type
_entity_poly.pdbx_seq_one_letter_code
_entity_poly.pdbx_strand_id
1 'polypeptide(L)'
;MALRAFYLCLAVGALLLWSQWCCAGIIPTLEGRNGVVELDMEARPVGIELRPGVYFDAWAYCIKGQEPTVPGPTIKVREGTKIILHFTNKLDVPASVHPHGVKYTAANDGAHVAGNPTSIVEPGLSRTFEWDTSGTPGTWFYHTHAFERQGELGLHKGLWGALIVEPKEGLSPVDKEFVVFLHSFKKDGEDYDAFNDKSGEAAFFQGDSTAFPGTVFHATEGERLRFYLINSDPDEAHNFHTHGHRWIDKAGGGELIDNVGLSPFTSYTLELVAGEGVGPGNWLVHCHFHHHMMQGMFGVLKVAPATKDSPGIAAGSSSITKETLVTPVPAKSYTAPLKPSDNDNVLSAYKGSFAYPTPALKKLYEEFVGLEQGDGLWADAYKPIPFYMYFNPARHYTPPDPPLYEILRRKYGEDQCVECHDEVTVGLTAQWKMSKHANPKGDPSEIKETEEIEQIIGKKLNNWRPGTRDGVYCTYCHGDDHDELFMPTVDNSCGLCHPRQAKEFARGRDYGRPSHPHSWEATVSSPWYVENYRRGEGYTMVGCDLCHKNMSTCDNCHSRHLFSAEEARRPEACAACHMGPDHPDWESYEHSKWGTIYHTFGDRWDWEKRLSEVIPGKDYLAPTCQYCHMYVGDGRWEMNVETKGIWRMGVIPPKEVEFKSGLKDFPYGVKIPPMDKKLEIYSTENDTKRRYWVQLCSKCHGSRFSGMWLDTLDQYMFTSWKEIDEAQLILEELFAKDLIRPSPEERPPFPLWDLMVERLGPEKLGSQLYGLFKKTSGHLPIVGPVLGAYAIFTQTDGNPSGIEREYVEMWFWHHLSGYKGTAHSQQDVSWWWGASQTIGSSARIHDRALELKRLGGLEQAPTAHKQ
;
A
#
# COMPACT_ATOMS: atom_id res chain seq x y z
N MET A 1 0.04 70.82 -14.12
CA MET A 1 1.16 69.84 -14.24
C MET A 1 1.60 69.22 -12.91
N ALA A 2 0.94 69.47 -11.76
CA ALA A 2 1.29 68.84 -10.47
C ALA A 2 0.33 67.71 -10.01
N LEU A 3 -0.76 67.42 -10.73
CA LEU A 3 -1.75 66.40 -10.32
C LEU A 3 -1.52 65.00 -10.90
N ARG A 4 -0.59 64.82 -11.85
CA ARG A 4 -0.27 63.50 -12.44
C ARG A 4 0.86 62.75 -11.75
N ALA A 5 1.62 63.41 -10.88
CA ALA A 5 2.71 62.78 -10.13
C ALA A 5 2.23 62.05 -8.85
N PHE A 6 1.06 62.40 -8.30
CA PHE A 6 0.58 61.80 -7.04
C PHE A 6 -0.12 60.43 -7.24
N TYR A 7 -0.71 60.17 -8.41
CA TYR A 7 -1.36 58.88 -8.70
C TYR A 7 -0.39 57.80 -9.18
N LEU A 8 0.78 58.17 -9.70
CA LEU A 8 1.78 57.19 -10.16
C LEU A 8 2.58 56.57 -9.00
N CYS A 9 2.74 57.28 -7.88
CA CYS A 9 3.42 56.74 -6.70
C CYS A 9 2.58 55.74 -5.89
N LEU A 10 1.24 55.83 -5.91
CA LEU A 10 0.37 54.87 -5.23
C LEU A 10 0.18 53.56 -6.01
N ALA A 11 0.17 53.62 -7.35
CA ALA A 11 0.03 52.43 -8.19
C ALA A 11 1.34 51.62 -8.32
N VAL A 12 2.50 52.30 -8.37
CA VAL A 12 3.80 51.62 -8.42
C VAL A 12 4.22 51.09 -7.04
N GLY A 13 3.77 51.74 -5.95
CA GLY A 13 3.94 51.22 -4.59
C GLY A 13 3.16 49.92 -4.33
N ALA A 14 1.95 49.78 -4.88
CA ALA A 14 1.14 48.56 -4.73
C ALA A 14 1.64 47.38 -5.57
N LEU A 15 2.21 47.64 -6.75
CA LEU A 15 2.79 46.59 -7.60
C LEU A 15 4.16 46.08 -7.11
N LEU A 16 4.98 46.94 -6.49
CA LEU A 16 6.23 46.52 -5.83
C LEU A 16 5.98 45.84 -4.47
N LEU A 17 4.85 46.13 -3.81
CA LEU A 17 4.41 45.40 -2.62
C LEU A 17 3.83 44.02 -2.97
N TRP A 18 3.31 43.76 -4.16
CA TRP A 18 2.89 42.40 -4.52
C TRP A 18 4.07 41.50 -4.89
N SER A 19 5.11 42.01 -5.57
CA SER A 19 6.29 41.21 -5.93
C SER A 19 7.27 40.96 -4.77
N GLN A 20 7.17 41.71 -3.66
CA GLN A 20 7.99 41.47 -2.46
C GLN A 20 7.34 40.50 -1.46
N TRP A 21 6.06 40.17 -1.62
CA TRP A 21 5.31 39.39 -0.64
C TRP A 21 5.24 37.88 -0.98
N CYS A 22 5.59 37.47 -2.21
CA CYS A 22 5.81 36.05 -2.55
C CYS A 22 6.96 35.41 -1.76
N CYS A 23 7.87 36.19 -1.17
CA CYS A 23 8.98 35.65 -0.38
C CYS A 23 8.64 35.30 1.08
N ALA A 24 7.46 35.69 1.59
CA ALA A 24 7.18 35.60 3.02
C ALA A 24 6.47 34.32 3.48
N GLY A 25 5.96 33.47 2.56
CA GLY A 25 5.29 32.21 2.92
C GLY A 25 4.00 32.36 3.73
N ILE A 26 3.54 33.57 4.06
CA ILE A 26 2.32 33.85 4.83
C ILE A 26 1.26 34.46 3.91
N ILE A 27 0.01 34.01 4.05
CA ILE A 27 -1.11 34.51 3.24
C ILE A 27 -1.54 35.88 3.81
N PRO A 28 -1.58 36.93 2.97
CA PRO A 28 -1.93 38.27 3.45
C PRO A 28 -3.40 38.36 3.85
N THR A 29 -3.65 39.02 4.98
CA THR A 29 -5.00 39.36 5.43
C THR A 29 -5.45 40.66 4.75
N LEU A 30 -6.58 40.61 4.06
CA LEU A 30 -7.17 41.76 3.38
C LEU A 30 -7.71 42.75 4.42
N GLU A 31 -7.17 43.97 4.40
CA GLU A 31 -7.62 45.06 5.25
C GLU A 31 -8.50 46.03 4.46
N GLY A 32 -9.77 46.06 4.82
CA GLY A 32 -10.78 46.93 4.22
C GLY A 32 -10.87 48.31 4.87
N ARG A 33 -11.40 49.31 4.15
CA ARG A 33 -11.68 50.63 4.75
C ARG A 33 -12.89 50.52 5.68
N ASN A 34 -12.77 51.02 6.91
CA ASN A 34 -13.84 51.01 7.91
C ASN A 34 -14.42 49.60 8.18
N GLY A 35 -13.59 48.55 8.08
CA GLY A 35 -14.03 47.17 8.30
C GLY A 35 -14.83 46.58 7.12
N VAL A 36 -14.78 47.19 5.94
CA VAL A 36 -15.43 46.67 4.72
C VAL A 36 -14.39 46.33 3.66
N VAL A 37 -14.39 45.08 3.20
CA VAL A 37 -13.60 44.58 2.08
C VAL A 37 -14.52 44.41 0.88
N GLU A 38 -14.25 45.14 -0.20
CA GLU A 38 -15.00 45.03 -1.46
C GLU A 38 -14.15 44.29 -2.51
N LEU A 39 -14.74 43.31 -3.18
CA LEU A 39 -14.08 42.46 -4.18
C LEU A 39 -14.90 42.39 -5.47
N ASP A 40 -14.28 42.71 -6.60
CA ASP A 40 -14.84 42.41 -7.93
C ASP A 40 -14.37 41.02 -8.37
N MET A 41 -15.29 40.06 -8.47
CA MET A 41 -14.97 38.67 -8.80
C MET A 41 -15.73 38.20 -10.04
N GLU A 42 -15.10 37.37 -10.85
CA GLU A 42 -15.69 36.80 -12.06
C GLU A 42 -15.56 35.28 -12.07
N ALA A 43 -16.50 34.57 -12.70
CA ALA A 43 -16.37 33.16 -13.06
C ALA A 43 -16.15 33.04 -14.57
N ARG A 44 -15.07 32.36 -15.00
CA ARG A 44 -14.67 32.20 -16.41
C ARG A 44 -14.22 30.77 -16.71
N PRO A 45 -14.33 30.31 -17.98
CA PRO A 45 -13.76 29.02 -18.37
C PRO A 45 -12.23 29.11 -18.38
N VAL A 46 -11.55 28.03 -18.01
CA VAL A 46 -10.09 27.94 -18.03
C VAL A 46 -9.66 26.49 -18.30
N GLY A 47 -8.58 26.31 -19.07
CA GLY A 47 -7.91 25.03 -19.19
C GLY A 47 -6.90 24.87 -18.05
N ILE A 48 -7.00 23.78 -17.28
CA ILE A 48 -6.01 23.41 -16.27
C ILE A 48 -5.32 22.10 -16.66
N GLU A 49 -4.10 21.87 -16.18
CA GLU A 49 -3.32 20.67 -16.49
C GLU A 49 -3.25 19.80 -15.24
N LEU A 50 -4.07 18.75 -15.18
CA LEU A 50 -4.20 17.90 -13.98
C LEU A 50 -2.94 17.07 -13.74
N ARG A 51 -2.29 16.63 -14.82
CA ARG A 51 -0.98 15.96 -14.83
C ARG A 51 -0.33 16.21 -16.20
N PRO A 52 1.00 16.02 -16.35
CA PRO A 52 1.69 16.29 -17.61
C PRO A 52 0.98 15.67 -18.82
N GLY A 53 0.48 16.52 -19.73
CA GLY A 53 -0.23 16.13 -20.95
C GLY A 53 -1.73 15.86 -20.81
N VAL A 54 -2.32 15.98 -19.61
CA VAL A 54 -3.77 15.83 -19.38
C VAL A 54 -4.38 17.18 -18.99
N TYR A 55 -5.12 17.76 -19.92
CA TYR A 55 -5.80 19.04 -19.74
C TYR A 55 -7.29 18.87 -19.41
N PHE A 56 -7.82 19.69 -18.51
CA PHE A 56 -9.21 19.68 -18.07
C PHE A 56 -9.87 21.04 -18.29
N ASP A 57 -11.08 21.03 -18.85
CA ASP A 57 -11.89 22.24 -19.12
C ASP A 57 -12.66 22.64 -17.86
N ALA A 58 -12.01 23.44 -17.03
CA ALA A 58 -12.51 23.94 -15.75
C ALA A 58 -13.33 25.23 -15.89
N TRP A 59 -14.11 25.49 -14.84
CA TRP A 59 -14.75 26.77 -14.57
C TRP A 59 -14.18 27.31 -13.27
N ALA A 60 -13.63 28.53 -13.32
CA ALA A 60 -12.79 29.05 -12.25
C ALA A 60 -13.22 30.46 -11.84
N TYR A 61 -13.06 30.75 -10.55
CA TYR A 61 -13.17 32.12 -10.05
C TYR A 61 -11.87 32.90 -10.27
N CYS A 62 -11.99 34.22 -10.34
CA CYS A 62 -10.87 35.16 -10.37
C CYS A 62 -11.28 36.53 -9.86
N ILE A 63 -10.33 37.28 -9.32
CA ILE A 63 -10.49 38.73 -9.17
C ILE A 63 -10.49 39.35 -10.56
N LYS A 64 -11.40 40.29 -10.81
CA LYS A 64 -11.55 40.97 -12.09
C LYS A 64 -10.20 41.55 -12.55
N GLY A 65 -9.79 41.16 -13.75
CA GLY A 65 -8.50 41.58 -14.34
C GLY A 65 -7.31 40.66 -14.02
N GLN A 66 -7.47 39.62 -13.22
CA GLN A 66 -6.49 38.54 -13.03
C GLN A 66 -6.85 37.33 -13.91
N GLU A 67 -6.04 36.28 -13.95
CA GLU A 67 -6.38 35.03 -14.64
C GLU A 67 -7.31 34.15 -13.78
N PRO A 68 -8.18 33.30 -14.37
CA PRO A 68 -8.97 32.31 -13.65
C PRO A 68 -8.08 31.23 -13.03
N THR A 69 -8.34 30.86 -11.78
CA THR A 69 -7.60 29.81 -11.08
C THR A 69 -8.52 28.78 -10.44
N VAL A 70 -8.04 27.54 -10.36
CA VAL A 70 -8.62 26.47 -9.52
C VAL A 70 -7.52 26.06 -8.53
N PRO A 71 -7.70 26.24 -7.21
CA PRO A 71 -8.82 26.93 -6.54
C PRO A 71 -9.00 28.39 -6.95
N GLY A 72 -10.20 28.92 -6.71
CA GLY A 72 -10.50 30.35 -6.76
C GLY A 72 -9.73 31.16 -5.69
N PRO A 73 -9.75 32.51 -5.78
CA PRO A 73 -8.97 33.38 -4.90
C PRO A 73 -9.21 33.13 -3.40
N THR A 74 -8.14 33.00 -2.61
CA THR A 74 -8.25 32.94 -1.15
C THR A 74 -8.64 34.31 -0.58
N ILE A 75 -9.77 34.37 0.12
CA ILE A 75 -10.24 35.56 0.83
C ILE A 75 -9.88 35.38 2.30
N LYS A 76 -8.79 36.03 2.76
CA LYS A 76 -8.40 36.04 4.17
C LYS A 76 -8.72 37.40 4.79
N VAL A 77 -9.52 37.45 5.85
CA VAL A 77 -9.93 38.70 6.52
C VAL A 77 -9.89 38.53 8.05
N ARG A 78 -9.96 39.64 8.80
CA ARG A 78 -10.19 39.60 10.24
C ARG A 78 -11.68 39.49 10.59
N GLU A 79 -11.99 38.88 11.72
CA GLU A 79 -13.33 38.77 12.29
C GLU A 79 -13.96 40.16 12.47
N GLY A 80 -15.23 40.29 12.06
CA GLY A 80 -15.97 41.55 12.06
C GLY A 80 -15.79 42.39 10.78
N THR A 81 -15.10 41.84 9.77
CA THR A 81 -15.05 42.42 8.43
C THR A 81 -16.34 42.12 7.68
N LYS A 82 -16.93 43.14 7.05
CA LYS A 82 -18.01 42.97 6.08
C LYS A 82 -17.40 42.78 4.69
N ILE A 83 -17.69 41.67 4.04
CA ILE A 83 -17.23 41.38 2.68
C ILE A 83 -18.37 41.73 1.72
N ILE A 84 -18.08 42.57 0.73
CA ILE A 84 -19.00 42.90 -0.37
C ILE A 84 -18.39 42.36 -1.65
N LEU A 85 -19.03 41.36 -2.24
CA LEU A 85 -18.54 40.66 -3.42
C LEU A 85 -19.39 41.02 -4.64
N HIS A 86 -18.83 41.82 -5.55
CA HIS A 86 -19.42 42.13 -6.85
C HIS A 86 -19.08 41.02 -7.84
N PHE A 87 -19.96 40.03 -7.93
CA PHE A 87 -19.78 38.85 -8.77
C PHE A 87 -20.35 39.07 -10.18
N THR A 88 -19.57 38.74 -11.21
CA THR A 88 -20.02 38.71 -12.60
C THR A 88 -19.84 37.32 -13.19
N ASN A 89 -20.92 36.72 -13.69
CA ASN A 89 -20.86 35.43 -14.34
C ASN A 89 -20.47 35.60 -15.83
N LYS A 90 -19.28 35.14 -16.22
CA LYS A 90 -18.79 35.14 -17.60
C LYS A 90 -18.80 33.74 -18.24
N LEU A 91 -19.41 32.76 -17.57
CA LEU A 91 -19.69 31.44 -18.13
C LEU A 91 -20.94 31.50 -19.02
N ASP A 92 -21.15 30.45 -19.81
CA ASP A 92 -22.36 30.20 -20.59
C ASP A 92 -23.45 29.44 -19.81
N VAL A 93 -23.16 29.06 -18.56
CA VAL A 93 -24.09 28.41 -17.62
C VAL A 93 -24.35 29.29 -16.38
N PRO A 94 -25.45 29.06 -15.63
CA PRO A 94 -25.68 29.73 -14.35
C PRO A 94 -24.56 29.46 -13.33
N ALA A 95 -24.20 30.48 -12.54
CA ALA A 95 -23.19 30.37 -11.48
C ALA A 95 -23.60 31.23 -10.27
N SER A 96 -22.94 31.02 -9.14
CA SER A 96 -23.26 31.70 -7.87
C SER A 96 -22.09 31.60 -6.90
N VAL A 97 -22.13 32.32 -5.78
CA VAL A 97 -21.10 32.23 -4.74
C VAL A 97 -21.77 32.11 -3.38
N HIS A 98 -21.68 30.93 -2.79
CA HIS A 98 -22.19 30.59 -1.46
C HIS A 98 -21.03 30.44 -0.48
N PRO A 99 -21.00 31.21 0.63
CA PRO A 99 -19.94 31.09 1.63
C PRO A 99 -20.32 30.14 2.78
N HIS A 100 -19.32 29.45 3.33
CA HIS A 100 -19.47 28.69 4.57
C HIS A 100 -19.13 29.53 5.80
N GLY A 101 -19.73 29.19 6.94
CA GLY A 101 -19.37 29.67 8.27
C GLY A 101 -19.71 31.13 8.62
N VAL A 102 -19.91 32.01 7.63
CA VAL A 102 -20.18 33.44 7.82
C VAL A 102 -21.67 33.79 7.81
N LYS A 103 -22.01 35.01 8.22
CA LYS A 103 -23.40 35.47 8.28
C LYS A 103 -23.80 36.17 6.99
N TYR A 104 -25.02 35.89 6.52
CA TYR A 104 -25.62 36.53 5.35
C TYR A 104 -27.14 36.44 5.43
N THR A 105 -27.84 37.22 4.60
CA THR A 105 -29.31 37.14 4.46
C THR A 105 -29.71 36.12 3.39
N ALA A 106 -30.95 35.64 3.36
CA ALA A 106 -31.45 34.75 2.29
C ALA A 106 -31.21 35.26 0.86
N ALA A 107 -31.21 36.59 0.63
CA ALA A 107 -30.91 37.16 -0.69
C ALA A 107 -29.41 37.12 -1.08
N ASN A 108 -28.52 36.79 -0.15
CA ASN A 108 -27.07 36.76 -0.27
C ASN A 108 -26.49 35.34 -0.07
N ASP A 109 -27.35 34.32 -0.11
CA ASP A 109 -27.00 32.93 0.16
C ASP A 109 -26.15 32.30 -0.95
N GLY A 110 -26.32 32.72 -2.20
CA GLY A 110 -25.71 32.04 -3.35
C GLY A 110 -26.47 30.80 -3.81
N ALA A 111 -27.60 30.45 -3.21
CA ALA A 111 -28.43 29.31 -3.59
C ALA A 111 -29.81 29.70 -4.16
N HIS A 112 -30.47 28.71 -4.77
CA HIS A 112 -31.92 28.74 -5.04
C HIS A 112 -32.63 27.84 -4.02
N VAL A 113 -33.36 28.47 -3.09
CA VAL A 113 -34.14 27.76 -2.06
C VAL A 113 -35.60 28.17 -2.18
N ALA A 114 -36.49 27.18 -2.30
CA ALA A 114 -37.92 27.41 -2.51
C ALA A 114 -38.49 28.37 -1.45
N GLY A 115 -39.06 29.49 -1.91
CA GLY A 115 -39.61 30.56 -1.06
C GLY A 115 -38.69 31.76 -0.83
N ASN A 116 -37.39 31.63 -1.09
CA ASN A 116 -36.43 32.74 -1.01
C ASN A 116 -36.22 33.40 -2.40
N PRO A 117 -35.85 34.69 -2.46
CA PRO A 117 -35.38 35.30 -3.70
C PRO A 117 -34.14 34.56 -4.21
N THR A 118 -34.14 34.17 -5.48
CA THR A 118 -32.98 33.51 -6.08
C THR A 118 -31.74 34.40 -6.02
N SER A 119 -30.61 33.78 -5.70
CA SER A 119 -29.29 34.42 -5.67
C SER A 119 -28.32 33.81 -6.69
N ILE A 120 -28.84 32.98 -7.60
CA ILE A 120 -28.13 32.49 -8.79
C ILE A 120 -27.96 33.64 -9.80
N VAL A 121 -26.82 33.67 -10.47
CA VAL A 121 -26.45 34.67 -11.46
C VAL A 121 -26.39 34.04 -12.84
N GLU A 122 -27.33 34.42 -13.69
CA GLU A 122 -27.42 33.94 -15.07
C GLU A 122 -26.20 34.40 -15.92
N PRO A 123 -25.88 33.69 -17.01
CA PRO A 123 -24.80 34.05 -17.94
C PRO A 123 -24.79 35.54 -18.32
N GLY A 124 -23.62 36.18 -18.18
CA GLY A 124 -23.40 37.58 -18.53
C GLY A 124 -23.94 38.60 -17.53
N LEU A 125 -24.65 38.18 -16.48
CA LEU A 125 -25.18 39.08 -15.45
C LEU A 125 -24.21 39.25 -14.28
N SER A 126 -24.49 40.28 -13.47
CA SER A 126 -23.76 40.59 -12.25
C SER A 126 -24.70 40.67 -11.05
N ARG A 127 -24.19 40.29 -9.87
CA ARG A 127 -24.88 40.41 -8.58
C ARG A 127 -23.88 40.77 -7.49
N THR A 128 -24.35 41.49 -6.46
CA THR A 128 -23.55 41.73 -5.26
C THR A 128 -23.99 40.79 -4.14
N PHE A 129 -23.02 40.16 -3.47
CA PHE A 129 -23.20 39.38 -2.25
C PHE A 129 -22.61 40.13 -1.06
N GLU A 130 -23.30 40.10 0.08
CA GLU A 130 -22.83 40.70 1.34
C GLU A 130 -22.69 39.64 2.43
N TRP A 131 -21.49 39.52 2.98
CA TRP A 131 -21.17 38.59 4.07
C TRP A 131 -20.61 39.34 5.29
N ASP A 132 -20.97 38.90 6.49
CA ASP A 132 -20.50 39.45 7.77
C ASP A 132 -19.76 38.37 8.55
N THR A 133 -18.50 38.63 8.88
CA THR A 133 -17.62 37.68 9.58
C THR A 133 -17.63 37.84 11.11
N SER A 134 -18.57 38.62 11.66
CA SER A 134 -18.67 38.86 13.11
C SER A 134 -18.98 37.57 13.87
N GLY A 135 -18.07 37.14 14.76
CA GLY A 135 -18.22 35.93 15.57
C GLY A 135 -18.02 34.62 14.79
N THR A 136 -17.35 34.67 13.63
CA THR A 136 -17.15 33.49 12.78
C THR A 136 -15.67 33.23 12.42
N PRO A 137 -14.70 33.34 13.36
CA PRO A 137 -13.32 32.99 13.07
C PRO A 137 -13.22 31.50 12.72
N GLY A 138 -12.41 31.18 11.72
CA GLY A 138 -12.25 29.81 11.24
C GLY A 138 -11.77 29.74 9.80
N THR A 139 -11.57 28.51 9.36
CA THR A 139 -11.19 28.17 7.99
C THR A 139 -12.45 27.71 7.28
N TRP A 140 -12.94 28.55 6.40
CA TRP A 140 -14.13 28.31 5.60
C TRP A 140 -13.77 28.30 4.13
N PHE A 141 -14.78 28.17 3.29
CA PHE A 141 -14.64 28.19 1.84
C PHE A 141 -15.93 28.71 1.23
N TYR A 142 -15.89 28.98 -0.06
CA TYR A 142 -17.05 29.39 -0.84
C TYR A 142 -17.11 28.58 -2.13
N HIS A 143 -18.31 28.31 -2.62
CA HIS A 143 -18.50 27.57 -3.87
C HIS A 143 -19.84 27.90 -4.53
N THR A 144 -20.08 27.38 -5.74
CA THR A 144 -21.38 27.56 -6.42
C THR A 144 -22.46 26.66 -5.82
N HIS A 145 -23.69 27.18 -5.73
CA HIS A 145 -24.94 26.46 -5.46
C HIS A 145 -25.93 26.56 -6.63
N ALA A 146 -25.44 26.87 -7.84
CA ALA A 146 -26.23 26.96 -9.06
C ALA A 146 -26.57 25.57 -9.62
N PHE A 147 -27.17 24.70 -8.81
CA PHE A 147 -27.45 23.30 -9.18
C PHE A 147 -28.60 23.12 -10.18
N GLU A 148 -29.24 24.20 -10.61
CA GLU A 148 -30.27 24.17 -11.64
C GLU A 148 -29.67 24.44 -13.03
N ARG A 149 -30.29 23.88 -14.08
CA ARG A 149 -30.03 24.23 -15.49
C ARG A 149 -28.54 24.22 -15.87
N GLN A 150 -27.92 23.03 -15.87
CA GLN A 150 -26.53 22.78 -16.27
C GLN A 150 -25.43 23.38 -15.36
N GLY A 151 -25.77 24.23 -14.38
CA GLY A 151 -24.81 24.75 -13.40
C GLY A 151 -24.40 23.75 -12.32
N GLU A 152 -25.06 22.58 -12.23
CA GLU A 152 -24.73 21.48 -11.31
C GLU A 152 -23.28 20.99 -11.44
N LEU A 153 -22.72 21.04 -12.66
CA LEU A 153 -21.33 20.66 -12.92
C LEU A 153 -20.33 21.64 -12.33
N GLY A 154 -20.75 22.84 -11.90
CA GLY A 154 -19.83 23.91 -11.55
C GLY A 154 -18.91 23.57 -10.40
N LEU A 155 -19.38 22.77 -9.44
CA LEU A 155 -18.55 22.30 -8.35
C LEU A 155 -17.48 21.32 -8.84
N HIS A 156 -17.86 20.30 -9.62
CA HIS A 156 -16.92 19.35 -10.23
C HIS A 156 -15.96 20.00 -11.23
N LYS A 157 -16.30 21.20 -11.73
CA LYS A 157 -15.48 21.97 -12.68
C LYS A 157 -14.55 22.99 -12.06
N GLY A 158 -14.55 23.19 -10.74
CA GLY A 158 -13.59 24.07 -10.06
C GLY A 158 -14.15 25.38 -9.48
N LEU A 159 -15.47 25.57 -9.42
CA LEU A 159 -16.09 26.77 -8.84
C LEU A 159 -16.13 26.72 -7.30
N TRP A 160 -14.95 26.72 -6.69
CA TRP A 160 -14.73 26.75 -5.24
C TRP A 160 -13.44 27.52 -4.88
N GLY A 161 -13.37 28.10 -3.68
CA GLY A 161 -12.22 28.86 -3.19
C GLY A 161 -12.25 29.07 -1.68
N ALA A 162 -11.15 29.54 -1.09
CA ALA A 162 -10.99 29.56 0.37
C ALA A 162 -11.47 30.87 1.00
N LEU A 163 -12.08 30.79 2.18
CA LEU A 163 -12.49 31.93 3.01
C LEU A 163 -11.93 31.76 4.42
N ILE A 164 -10.87 32.48 4.76
CA ILE A 164 -10.22 32.38 6.07
C ILE A 164 -10.60 33.62 6.89
N VAL A 165 -11.20 33.40 8.06
CA VAL A 165 -11.54 34.46 9.01
C VAL A 165 -10.62 34.33 10.22
N GLU A 166 -9.64 35.23 10.34
CA GLU A 166 -8.79 35.30 11.51
C GLU A 166 -9.58 35.90 12.69
N PRO A 167 -9.35 35.45 13.94
CA PRO A 167 -9.93 36.10 15.11
C PRO A 167 -9.44 37.55 15.21
N LYS A 168 -10.14 38.40 15.96
CA LYS A 168 -9.81 39.85 16.06
C LYS A 168 -8.37 40.10 16.49
N GLU A 169 -7.89 39.30 17.43
CA GLU A 169 -6.52 39.31 17.95
C GLU A 169 -5.47 38.82 16.94
N GLY A 170 -5.89 38.16 15.86
CA GLY A 170 -5.02 37.49 14.88
C GLY A 170 -4.70 36.05 15.28
N LEU A 171 -4.26 35.25 14.31
CA LEU A 171 -3.81 33.89 14.57
C LEU A 171 -2.41 33.87 15.20
N SER A 172 -2.07 32.77 15.89
CA SER A 172 -0.71 32.54 16.38
C SER A 172 0.32 32.70 15.27
N PRO A 173 1.53 33.23 15.54
CA PRO A 173 2.54 33.38 14.51
C PRO A 173 3.04 32.01 14.04
N VAL A 174 3.11 31.83 12.72
CA VAL A 174 3.74 30.71 12.00
C VAL A 174 4.71 31.29 10.98
N ASP A 175 5.62 30.46 10.46
CA ASP A 175 6.60 30.84 9.46
C ASP A 175 6.06 30.70 8.04
N LYS A 176 5.17 29.71 7.80
CA LYS A 176 4.52 29.49 6.51
C LYS A 176 3.06 29.04 6.64
N GLU A 177 2.26 29.41 5.65
CA GLU A 177 0.86 29.05 5.51
C GLU A 177 0.61 28.38 4.15
N PHE A 178 -0.12 27.28 4.17
CA PHE A 178 -0.57 26.56 2.98
C PHE A 178 -2.09 26.43 3.02
N VAL A 179 -2.76 26.77 1.93
CA VAL A 179 -4.17 26.38 1.72
C VAL A 179 -4.15 25.14 0.85
N VAL A 180 -4.83 24.08 1.24
CA VAL A 180 -4.84 22.80 0.53
C VAL A 180 -6.28 22.36 0.32
N PHE A 181 -6.68 22.25 -0.94
CA PHE A 181 -7.93 21.62 -1.34
C PHE A 181 -7.69 20.16 -1.68
N LEU A 182 -8.61 19.31 -1.22
CA LEU A 182 -8.73 17.91 -1.59
C LEU A 182 -9.95 17.80 -2.51
N HIS A 183 -9.75 17.36 -3.75
CA HIS A 183 -10.79 17.26 -4.77
C HIS A 183 -10.45 16.22 -5.84
N SER A 184 -11.49 15.54 -6.33
CA SER A 184 -11.46 14.60 -7.45
C SER A 184 -12.05 15.23 -8.72
N PHE A 185 -11.26 15.33 -9.79
CA PHE A 185 -11.72 15.74 -11.11
C PHE A 185 -12.09 14.53 -11.95
N LYS A 186 -13.28 14.55 -12.57
CA LYS A 186 -13.74 13.44 -13.43
C LYS A 186 -13.55 13.81 -14.90
N LYS A 187 -12.73 13.05 -15.63
CA LYS A 187 -12.47 13.26 -17.07
C LYS A 187 -12.45 11.92 -17.81
N ASP A 188 -13.26 11.80 -18.87
CA ASP A 188 -13.31 10.62 -19.75
C ASP A 188 -13.59 9.27 -19.04
N GLY A 189 -14.31 9.32 -17.91
CA GLY A 189 -14.65 8.14 -17.09
C GLY A 189 -13.55 7.73 -16.09
N GLU A 190 -12.48 8.52 -16.00
CA GLU A 190 -11.42 8.39 -15.00
C GLU A 190 -11.52 9.50 -13.94
N ASP A 191 -11.20 9.14 -12.69
CA ASP A 191 -11.06 10.08 -11.58
C ASP A 191 -9.58 10.50 -11.45
N TYR A 192 -9.39 11.81 -11.28
CA TYR A 192 -8.09 12.47 -11.15
C TYR A 192 -8.08 13.22 -9.81
N ASP A 193 -7.42 12.62 -8.83
CA ASP A 193 -7.40 13.14 -7.47
C ASP A 193 -6.16 13.98 -7.25
N ALA A 194 -6.30 15.17 -6.67
CA ALA A 194 -5.16 16.07 -6.52
C ALA A 194 -5.22 16.94 -5.26
N PHE A 195 -4.05 17.28 -4.72
CA PHE A 195 -3.88 18.47 -3.89
C PHE A 195 -3.67 19.67 -4.82
N ASN A 196 -4.52 20.71 -4.77
CA ASN A 196 -4.41 21.98 -5.51
C ASN A 196 -3.61 21.95 -6.84
N ASP A 197 -4.29 22.13 -7.97
CA ASP A 197 -3.62 22.27 -9.29
C ASP A 197 -2.63 23.47 -9.33
N LYS A 198 -2.86 24.54 -8.55
CA LYS A 198 -1.96 25.71 -8.51
C LYS A 198 -1.74 26.27 -7.11
N SER A 199 -0.70 25.81 -6.42
CA SER A 199 0.00 26.69 -5.46
C SER A 199 0.88 27.66 -6.26
N GLY A 200 0.85 28.95 -5.89
CA GLY A 200 1.46 30.02 -6.67
C GLY A 200 2.95 29.79 -6.99
N GLU A 201 3.29 30.06 -8.26
CA GLU A 201 4.62 30.10 -8.89
C GLU A 201 5.22 28.75 -9.35
N ALA A 202 5.32 28.63 -10.68
CA ALA A 202 5.87 27.50 -11.40
C ALA A 202 7.40 27.35 -11.26
N ALA A 203 7.83 26.09 -11.26
CA ALA A 203 9.06 25.57 -11.86
C ALA A 203 10.43 26.09 -11.37
N PHE A 204 11.16 25.19 -10.69
CA PHE A 204 12.57 24.92 -11.00
C PHE A 204 12.77 23.43 -11.27
N PHE A 205 12.27 22.96 -12.43
CA PHE A 205 12.81 21.77 -13.08
C PHE A 205 14.07 22.18 -13.84
N GLN A 206 15.24 21.90 -13.26
CA GLN A 206 16.47 21.64 -14.01
C GLN A 206 17.24 20.53 -13.29
N GLY A 207 17.16 19.32 -13.84
CA GLY A 207 17.97 18.16 -13.43
C GLY A 207 17.15 16.91 -13.17
N ASP A 208 17.25 15.96 -14.11
CA ASP A 208 16.74 14.58 -14.11
C ASP A 208 15.23 14.32 -14.20
N SER A 209 14.84 14.05 -15.45
CA SER A 209 13.71 13.25 -15.87
C SER A 209 13.83 11.80 -15.36
N THR A 210 13.24 11.50 -14.19
CA THR A 210 12.67 10.19 -13.81
C THR A 210 12.04 10.32 -12.43
N ALA A 211 10.71 10.13 -12.36
CA ALA A 211 9.83 10.09 -11.17
C ALA A 211 9.31 11.43 -10.61
N PHE A 212 8.01 11.41 -10.26
CA PHE A 212 7.21 12.39 -9.48
C PHE A 212 6.56 13.58 -10.21
N PRO A 213 5.25 13.50 -10.55
CA PRO A 213 4.34 14.64 -10.51
C PRO A 213 3.53 14.62 -9.20
N GLY A 214 3.63 15.66 -8.37
CA GLY A 214 2.84 15.85 -7.15
C GLY A 214 3.14 17.21 -6.50
N THR A 215 2.23 17.72 -5.65
CA THR A 215 2.35 19.04 -5.00
C THR A 215 3.51 19.07 -4.01
N VAL A 216 4.39 20.08 -4.06
CA VAL A 216 5.55 20.20 -3.15
C VAL A 216 5.36 21.35 -2.18
N PHE A 217 5.30 21.05 -0.88
CA PHE A 217 5.27 22.02 0.21
C PHE A 217 6.69 22.27 0.70
N HIS A 218 7.21 23.50 0.54
CA HIS A 218 8.59 23.82 0.89
C HIS A 218 8.71 24.40 2.30
N ALA A 219 9.53 23.77 3.13
CA ALA A 219 9.84 24.23 4.49
C ALA A 219 11.35 24.16 4.78
N THR A 220 11.78 24.88 5.80
CA THR A 220 13.10 24.74 6.42
C THR A 220 12.89 24.07 7.77
N GLU A 221 13.80 23.18 8.17
CA GLU A 221 13.76 22.54 9.48
C GLU A 221 13.61 23.58 10.61
N GLY A 222 12.64 23.34 11.50
CA GLY A 222 12.28 24.23 12.60
C GLY A 222 11.18 25.26 12.28
N GLU A 223 10.81 25.46 11.01
CA GLU A 223 9.70 26.36 10.65
C GLU A 223 8.36 25.81 11.16
N ARG A 224 7.55 26.66 11.79
CA ARG A 224 6.15 26.39 12.10
C ARG A 224 5.32 26.58 10.84
N LEU A 225 4.63 25.53 10.44
CA LEU A 225 3.78 25.52 9.26
C LEU A 225 2.32 25.47 9.70
N ARG A 226 1.45 26.24 9.04
CA ARG A 226 -0.01 26.11 9.16
C ARG A 226 -0.60 25.65 7.84
N PHE A 227 -1.40 24.59 7.90
CA PHE A 227 -2.17 24.12 6.75
C PHE A 227 -3.66 24.38 7.00
N TYR A 228 -4.29 25.05 6.05
CA TYR A 228 -5.73 25.24 5.92
C TYR A 228 -6.25 24.18 4.95
N LEU A 229 -6.75 23.08 5.49
CA LEU A 229 -7.26 21.95 4.72
C LEU A 229 -8.75 22.17 4.41
N ILE A 230 -9.14 21.97 3.16
CA ILE A 230 -10.53 22.11 2.71
C ILE A 230 -10.86 20.93 1.80
N ASN A 231 -11.86 20.13 2.18
CA ASN A 231 -12.43 19.15 1.27
C ASN A 231 -13.51 19.85 0.41
N SER A 232 -13.16 20.16 -0.85
CA SER A 232 -14.09 20.73 -1.84
C SER A 232 -14.81 19.68 -2.67
N ASP A 233 -14.53 18.40 -2.43
CA ASP A 233 -15.17 17.29 -3.10
C ASP A 233 -16.64 17.14 -2.66
N PRO A 234 -17.60 17.10 -3.61
CA PRO A 234 -18.98 16.77 -3.28
C PRO A 234 -19.22 15.31 -2.95
N ASP A 235 -18.43 14.41 -3.54
CA ASP A 235 -18.74 12.99 -3.62
C ASP A 235 -17.93 12.21 -2.60
N GLU A 236 -16.68 12.62 -2.36
CA GLU A 236 -15.72 11.83 -1.60
C GLU A 236 -15.26 12.47 -0.28
N ALA A 237 -15.12 11.61 0.73
CA ALA A 237 -14.37 11.97 1.92
C ALA A 237 -12.87 11.84 1.63
N HIS A 238 -12.05 12.71 2.21
CA HIS A 238 -10.60 12.65 2.06
C HIS A 238 -9.92 12.61 3.43
N ASN A 239 -8.70 12.10 3.50
CA ASN A 239 -7.92 12.06 4.74
C ASN A 239 -6.53 12.65 4.51
N PHE A 240 -6.18 13.75 5.16
CA PHE A 240 -4.86 14.35 5.00
C PHE A 240 -3.86 13.71 5.97
N HIS A 241 -2.80 13.11 5.44
CA HIS A 241 -1.71 12.52 6.21
C HIS A 241 -0.36 13.05 5.76
N THR A 242 0.55 13.32 6.70
CA THR A 242 1.92 13.75 6.43
C THR A 242 2.91 12.86 7.18
N HIS A 243 3.82 12.23 6.44
CA HIS A 243 4.81 11.33 7.01
C HIS A 243 5.77 12.09 7.92
N GLY A 244 6.16 11.45 9.03
CA GLY A 244 7.16 11.99 9.96
C GLY A 244 6.73 13.23 10.76
N HIS A 245 5.50 13.73 10.58
CA HIS A 245 5.01 14.92 11.26
C HIS A 245 3.68 14.65 11.96
N ARG A 246 3.47 15.34 13.08
CA ARG A 246 2.29 15.22 13.93
C ARG A 246 1.89 16.61 14.43
N TRP A 247 0.62 16.79 14.74
CA TRP A 247 0.09 18.05 15.27
C TRP A 247 -0.94 17.77 16.37
N ILE A 248 -1.20 18.80 17.16
CA ILE A 248 -2.24 18.74 18.18
C ILE A 248 -3.58 19.01 17.51
N ASP A 249 -4.51 18.06 17.65
CA ASP A 249 -5.87 18.20 17.17
C ASP A 249 -6.67 19.16 18.06
N LYS A 250 -6.54 20.46 17.78
CA LYS A 250 -7.28 21.48 18.51
C LYS A 250 -8.80 21.36 18.32
N ALA A 251 -9.27 20.75 17.23
CA ALA A 251 -10.70 20.59 16.97
C ALA A 251 -11.28 19.31 17.60
N GLY A 252 -10.49 18.23 17.72
CA GLY A 252 -10.89 16.92 18.26
C GLY A 252 -10.52 16.65 19.71
N GLY A 253 -10.09 17.65 20.48
CA GLY A 253 -9.94 17.53 21.95
C GLY A 253 -8.50 17.59 22.49
N GLY A 254 -7.53 17.94 21.64
CA GLY A 254 -6.14 18.20 22.04
C GLY A 254 -5.21 16.99 21.98
N GLU A 255 -5.62 15.90 21.33
CA GLU A 255 -4.79 14.72 21.09
C GLU A 255 -3.71 14.98 20.04
N LEU A 256 -2.61 14.22 20.09
CA LEU A 256 -1.53 14.30 19.12
C LEU A 256 -1.82 13.31 17.99
N ILE A 257 -2.06 13.83 16.79
CA ILE A 257 -2.42 13.04 15.60
C ILE A 257 -1.46 13.31 14.44
N ASP A 258 -1.43 12.42 13.47
CA ASP A 258 -0.61 12.52 12.25
C ASP A 258 -1.44 12.46 10.96
N ASN A 259 -2.75 12.26 11.09
CA ASN A 259 -3.71 12.25 9.99
C ASN A 259 -5.06 12.82 10.45
N VAL A 260 -5.84 13.38 9.53
CA VAL A 260 -7.18 13.89 9.81
C VAL A 260 -8.14 13.61 8.66
N GLY A 261 -9.30 13.04 8.97
CA GLY A 261 -10.39 12.84 8.01
C GLY A 261 -11.22 14.11 7.82
N LEU A 262 -11.53 14.42 6.55
CA LEU A 262 -12.40 15.51 6.13
C LEU A 262 -13.56 14.92 5.31
N SER A 263 -14.77 14.96 5.85
CA SER A 263 -15.99 14.68 5.07
C SER A 263 -16.18 15.69 3.93
N PRO A 264 -17.00 15.38 2.90
CA PRO A 264 -17.37 16.33 1.86
C PRO A 264 -17.75 17.70 2.45
N PHE A 265 -17.22 18.78 1.88
CA PHE A 265 -17.49 20.16 2.32
C PHE A 265 -17.15 20.46 3.79
N THR A 266 -16.11 19.83 4.31
CA THR A 266 -15.55 20.18 5.63
C THR A 266 -14.17 20.79 5.50
N SER A 267 -13.74 21.49 6.54
CA SER A 267 -12.45 22.13 6.61
C SER A 267 -11.77 21.86 7.94
N TYR A 268 -10.45 21.92 7.94
CA TYR A 268 -9.62 21.69 9.11
C TYR A 268 -8.39 22.59 9.09
N THR A 269 -7.82 22.90 10.26
CA THR A 269 -6.59 23.69 10.34
C THR A 269 -5.62 23.01 11.28
N LEU A 270 -4.44 22.70 10.76
CA LEU A 270 -3.35 22.13 11.53
C LEU A 270 -2.15 23.06 11.56
N GLU A 271 -1.37 22.92 12.62
CA GLU A 271 -0.08 23.57 12.81
C GLU A 271 0.95 22.52 13.21
N LEU A 272 2.05 22.44 12.48
CA LEU A 272 3.14 21.49 12.73
C LEU A 272 4.50 22.18 12.64
N VAL A 273 5.55 21.56 13.15
CA VAL A 273 6.94 22.05 13.01
C VAL A 273 7.69 21.18 12.01
N ALA A 274 8.24 21.81 10.97
CA ALA A 274 8.97 21.13 9.92
C ALA A 274 10.22 20.41 10.44
N GLY A 275 10.34 19.11 10.17
CA GLY A 275 11.46 18.28 10.60
C GLY A 275 11.51 17.97 12.09
N GLU A 276 10.47 18.31 12.87
CA GLU A 276 10.48 18.07 14.31
C GLU A 276 10.58 16.56 14.62
N GLY A 277 11.69 16.17 15.25
CA GLY A 277 11.95 14.78 15.63
C GLY A 277 12.37 13.86 14.48
N VAL A 278 12.40 14.37 13.24
CA VAL A 278 12.69 13.57 12.04
C VAL A 278 13.74 14.18 11.09
N GLY A 279 14.08 15.47 11.27
CA GLY A 279 15.11 16.16 10.51
C GLY A 279 14.68 16.62 9.11
N PRO A 280 15.61 17.20 8.33
CA PRO A 280 15.35 17.61 6.95
C PRO A 280 15.18 16.39 6.03
N GLY A 281 14.37 16.53 4.99
CA GLY A 281 14.05 15.43 4.09
C GLY A 281 12.87 15.73 3.17
N ASN A 282 12.58 14.77 2.29
CA ASN A 282 11.35 14.76 1.50
C ASN A 282 10.35 13.84 2.20
N TRP A 283 9.28 14.41 2.74
CA TRP A 283 8.26 13.68 3.49
C TRP A 283 7.00 13.56 2.65
N LEU A 284 6.47 12.34 2.50
CA LEU A 284 5.25 12.12 1.73
C LEU A 284 4.07 12.77 2.43
N VAL A 285 3.27 13.52 1.67
CA VAL A 285 1.96 14.02 2.07
C VAL A 285 0.95 13.38 1.14
N HIS A 286 -0.12 12.76 1.65
CA HIS A 286 -1.08 12.09 0.78
C HIS A 286 -2.47 11.96 1.39
N CYS A 287 -3.43 11.64 0.53
CA CYS A 287 -4.72 11.13 1.00
C CYS A 287 -4.53 9.75 1.62
N HIS A 288 -4.92 9.54 2.88
CA HIS A 288 -4.75 8.24 3.54
C HIS A 288 -5.68 7.15 2.99
N PHE A 289 -6.67 7.52 2.16
CA PHE A 289 -7.38 6.55 1.33
C PHE A 289 -6.49 6.14 0.15
N HIS A 290 -6.10 4.85 0.15
CA HIS A 290 -5.10 4.32 -0.77
C HIS A 290 -5.46 4.56 -2.25
N HIS A 291 -6.75 4.39 -2.63
CA HIS A 291 -7.18 4.63 -4.00
C HIS A 291 -7.03 6.10 -4.42
N HIS A 292 -7.36 7.07 -3.55
CA HIS A 292 -7.15 8.49 -3.83
C HIS A 292 -5.66 8.86 -3.99
N MET A 293 -4.78 8.25 -3.19
CA MET A 293 -3.33 8.39 -3.35
C MET A 293 -2.88 7.85 -4.72
N MET A 294 -3.35 6.66 -5.11
CA MET A 294 -3.02 6.04 -6.40
C MET A 294 -3.59 6.81 -7.61
N GLN A 295 -4.67 7.55 -7.41
CA GLN A 295 -5.30 8.44 -8.41
C GLN A 295 -4.65 9.82 -8.50
N GLY A 296 -3.64 10.11 -7.66
CA GLY A 296 -2.78 11.29 -7.77
C GLY A 296 -2.77 12.22 -6.55
N MET A 297 -3.56 11.95 -5.50
CA MET A 297 -3.65 12.81 -4.32
C MET A 297 -2.48 12.56 -3.35
N PHE A 298 -1.28 12.88 -3.82
CA PHE A 298 -0.06 12.87 -3.04
C PHE A 298 0.84 14.06 -3.40
N GLY A 299 1.78 14.34 -2.51
CA GLY A 299 2.69 15.46 -2.57
C GLY A 299 3.88 15.22 -1.64
N VAL A 300 4.77 16.20 -1.58
CA VAL A 300 5.99 16.12 -0.77
C VAL A 300 6.10 17.36 0.09
N LEU A 301 6.14 17.19 1.41
CA LEU A 301 6.68 18.20 2.32
C LEU A 301 8.21 18.12 2.27
N LYS A 302 8.81 19.04 1.52
CA LYS A 302 10.27 19.15 1.33
C LYS A 302 10.84 20.07 2.40
N VAL A 303 11.50 19.48 3.39
CA VAL A 303 12.15 20.16 4.50
C VAL A 303 13.64 20.30 4.20
N ALA A 304 14.09 21.53 3.96
CA ALA A 304 15.50 21.87 3.80
C ALA A 304 16.21 21.98 5.16
N PRO A 305 17.52 21.67 5.26
CA PRO A 305 18.29 21.89 6.50
C PRO A 305 18.32 23.36 6.90
N ALA A 306 18.26 23.64 8.21
CA ALA A 306 18.45 25.00 8.73
C ALA A 306 19.88 25.52 8.43
N THR A 307 20.01 26.73 7.90
CA THR A 307 21.31 27.39 7.72
C THR A 307 21.74 28.13 9.00
N LYS A 308 23.05 28.27 9.23
CA LYS A 308 23.64 28.80 10.48
C LYS A 308 23.28 30.25 10.86
N ASP A 309 22.51 30.97 10.04
CA ASP A 309 22.15 32.38 10.28
C ASP A 309 20.69 32.61 10.71
N SER A 310 19.89 31.56 10.97
CA SER A 310 18.55 31.70 11.56
C SER A 310 18.60 31.68 13.11
N PRO A 311 17.84 32.55 13.82
CA PRO A 311 17.99 32.73 15.26
C PRO A 311 17.45 31.54 16.11
N GLY A 312 18.39 30.75 16.67
CA GLY A 312 18.31 29.93 17.91
C GLY A 312 17.57 28.59 17.81
N ILE A 313 18.14 27.41 18.12
CA ILE A 313 18.96 27.01 19.29
C ILE A 313 20.10 26.05 18.84
N ALA A 314 21.27 26.16 19.48
CA ALA A 314 22.53 25.54 19.09
C ALA A 314 22.79 24.13 19.66
N ALA A 315 23.40 23.25 18.85
CA ALA A 315 24.58 22.41 19.13
C ALA A 315 24.85 21.51 17.90
N GLY A 316 25.89 21.71 17.10
CA GLY A 316 27.23 21.12 17.32
C GLY A 316 27.67 20.49 15.98
N SER A 317 28.72 21.04 15.36
CA SER A 317 29.05 20.86 13.94
C SER A 317 29.97 19.68 13.63
N SER A 318 29.78 19.04 12.46
CA SER A 318 30.91 18.68 11.58
C SER A 318 30.47 18.49 10.12
N SER A 319 31.15 19.18 9.22
CA SER A 319 30.95 19.27 7.77
C SER A 319 31.58 18.10 7.02
N ILE A 320 30.88 17.54 6.02
CA ILE A 320 31.49 16.76 4.94
C ILE A 320 30.95 17.26 3.59
N THR A 321 31.89 17.59 2.71
CA THR A 321 31.71 18.15 1.37
C THR A 321 31.29 17.09 0.34
N LYS A 322 30.40 17.49 -0.59
CA LYS A 322 30.07 16.75 -1.82
C LYS A 322 31.26 16.74 -2.77
N GLU A 323 31.74 15.55 -3.13
CA GLU A 323 32.36 15.16 -4.41
C GLU A 323 32.67 13.66 -4.25
N THR A 324 32.07 12.72 -4.99
CA THR A 324 32.51 12.34 -6.33
C THR A 324 31.49 11.34 -6.90
N LEU A 325 30.99 11.60 -8.12
CA LEU A 325 30.27 10.62 -8.94
C LEU A 325 31.24 9.50 -9.34
N VAL A 326 30.95 8.25 -8.99
CA VAL A 326 31.75 7.09 -9.43
C VAL A 326 31.01 6.33 -10.52
N THR A 327 31.69 6.19 -11.65
CA THR A 327 31.31 5.38 -12.82
C THR A 327 31.35 3.86 -12.52
N PRO A 328 30.55 3.03 -13.20
CA PRO A 328 30.53 1.58 -12.97
C PRO A 328 31.86 0.92 -13.37
N VAL A 329 32.39 0.08 -12.50
CA VAL A 329 33.54 -0.81 -12.78
C VAL A 329 33.01 -2.20 -13.16
N PRO A 330 33.62 -2.94 -14.12
CA PRO A 330 33.15 -4.27 -14.52
C PRO A 330 33.34 -5.29 -13.39
N ALA A 331 32.33 -6.16 -13.22
CA ALA A 331 32.34 -7.26 -12.27
C ALA A 331 33.57 -8.16 -12.47
N LYS A 332 34.42 -8.26 -11.43
CA LYS A 332 35.36 -9.38 -11.29
C LYS A 332 34.65 -10.52 -10.57
N SER A 333 34.80 -11.73 -11.12
CA SER A 333 34.33 -12.98 -10.55
C SER A 333 34.99 -13.24 -9.18
N TYR A 334 34.18 -13.29 -8.12
CA TYR A 334 34.60 -13.88 -6.86
C TYR A 334 34.05 -15.31 -6.80
N THR A 335 34.91 -16.27 -7.12
CA THR A 335 34.65 -17.70 -6.93
C THR A 335 35.40 -18.18 -5.69
N ALA A 336 34.73 -18.27 -4.55
CA ALA A 336 35.09 -19.22 -3.49
C ALA A 336 33.90 -19.42 -2.52
N PRO A 337 33.52 -20.67 -2.19
CA PRO A 337 32.67 -20.95 -1.04
C PRO A 337 33.46 -20.66 0.24
N LEU A 338 32.89 -19.86 1.15
CA LEU A 338 33.46 -19.58 2.47
C LEU A 338 33.65 -20.90 3.24
N LYS A 339 34.87 -21.08 3.78
CA LYS A 339 35.15 -22.13 4.77
C LYS A 339 34.74 -21.60 6.15
N PRO A 340 34.13 -22.42 7.01
CA PRO A 340 33.85 -22.04 8.40
C PRO A 340 35.16 -21.63 9.10
N SER A 341 35.17 -20.47 9.77
CA SER A 341 36.27 -20.03 10.61
C SER A 341 36.49 -21.01 11.78
N ASP A 342 37.74 -21.40 12.00
CA ASP A 342 38.19 -22.43 12.95
C ASP A 342 38.06 -22.08 14.45
N ASN A 343 37.20 -21.13 14.85
CA ASN A 343 37.02 -20.79 16.28
C ASN A 343 35.59 -21.10 16.76
N ASP A 344 35.50 -22.16 17.57
CA ASP A 344 34.40 -22.56 18.46
C ASP A 344 33.02 -22.79 17.83
N ASN A 345 32.97 -23.92 17.13
CA ASN A 345 31.80 -24.67 16.66
C ASN A 345 30.65 -24.79 17.68
N VAL A 346 29.59 -24.02 17.45
CA VAL A 346 28.19 -24.45 17.69
C VAL A 346 27.52 -24.90 16.36
N LEU A 347 28.08 -24.48 15.21
CA LEU A 347 27.59 -24.79 13.87
C LEU A 347 27.71 -26.27 13.47
N SER A 348 28.53 -27.07 14.15
CA SER A 348 28.75 -28.48 13.78
C SER A 348 27.66 -29.45 14.27
N ALA A 349 26.75 -29.00 15.13
CA ALA A 349 25.75 -29.87 15.76
C ALA A 349 24.49 -30.11 14.90
N TYR A 350 24.17 -29.23 13.94
CA TYR A 350 23.03 -29.39 13.03
C TYR A 350 23.50 -29.78 11.62
N LYS A 351 23.28 -31.05 11.24
CA LYS A 351 23.54 -31.56 9.88
C LYS A 351 22.29 -31.42 9.00
N GLY A 352 21.85 -30.20 8.69
CA GLY A 352 20.65 -29.95 7.88
C GLY A 352 20.42 -28.48 7.55
N SER A 353 19.38 -28.17 6.75
CA SER A 353 18.79 -26.82 6.66
C SER A 353 17.34 -26.91 7.13
N PHE A 354 16.94 -25.96 7.97
CA PHE A 354 15.57 -25.68 8.40
C PHE A 354 14.71 -25.18 7.24
N ALA A 355 15.28 -24.40 6.31
CA ALA A 355 14.55 -23.93 5.13
C ALA A 355 14.43 -25.03 4.07
N TYR A 356 15.54 -25.69 3.69
CA TYR A 356 15.63 -26.60 2.54
C TYR A 356 16.18 -27.99 2.92
N PRO A 357 15.30 -28.98 3.18
CA PRO A 357 15.70 -30.24 3.80
C PRO A 357 16.44 -31.21 2.86
N THR A 358 16.47 -30.97 1.55
CA THR A 358 17.07 -31.90 0.56
C THR A 358 18.21 -31.25 -0.22
N PRO A 359 19.26 -32.00 -0.60
CA PRO A 359 20.36 -31.46 -1.41
C PRO A 359 19.89 -30.84 -2.75
N ALA A 360 18.84 -31.40 -3.36
CA ALA A 360 18.27 -30.88 -4.59
C ALA A 360 17.65 -29.49 -4.38
N LEU A 361 16.89 -29.29 -3.30
CA LEU A 361 16.33 -27.98 -2.97
C LEU A 361 17.42 -26.97 -2.60
N LYS A 362 18.43 -27.39 -1.82
CA LYS A 362 19.58 -26.53 -1.49
C LYS A 362 20.29 -26.02 -2.74
N LYS A 363 20.52 -26.88 -3.73
CA LYS A 363 21.13 -26.47 -5.00
C LYS A 363 20.33 -25.39 -5.72
N LEU A 364 19.00 -25.51 -5.70
CA LEU A 364 18.11 -24.58 -6.40
C LEU A 364 17.94 -23.24 -5.70
N TYR A 365 18.14 -23.18 -4.38
CA TYR A 365 17.72 -22.04 -3.59
C TYR A 365 18.68 -21.57 -2.48
N GLU A 366 19.68 -22.34 -2.08
CA GLU A 366 20.68 -21.95 -1.07
C GLU A 366 22.09 -21.81 -1.65
N GLU A 367 22.45 -22.64 -2.63
CA GLU A 367 23.80 -22.62 -3.21
C GLU A 367 24.08 -21.24 -3.83
N PHE A 368 25.14 -20.58 -3.39
CA PHE A 368 25.44 -19.20 -3.75
C PHE A 368 25.70 -19.04 -5.26
N VAL A 369 25.01 -18.09 -5.90
CA VAL A 369 25.16 -17.76 -7.33
C VAL A 369 25.35 -16.26 -7.60
N GLY A 370 25.38 -15.43 -6.55
CA GLY A 370 25.36 -13.97 -6.69
C GLY A 370 24.13 -13.52 -7.48
N LEU A 371 24.27 -12.56 -8.39
CA LEU A 371 23.18 -12.08 -9.26
C LEU A 371 23.26 -12.65 -10.68
N GLU A 372 24.08 -13.66 -10.93
CA GLU A 372 24.28 -14.21 -12.28
C GLU A 372 23.16 -15.16 -12.71
N GLN A 373 22.45 -15.74 -11.74
CA GLN A 373 21.31 -16.63 -11.93
C GLN A 373 20.25 -16.32 -10.86
N GLY A 374 18.99 -16.61 -11.16
CA GLY A 374 17.90 -16.54 -10.20
C GLY A 374 17.80 -17.78 -9.30
N ASP A 375 16.58 -18.02 -8.84
CA ASP A 375 16.19 -19.13 -7.97
C ASP A 375 15.35 -20.20 -8.68
N GLY A 376 15.36 -21.40 -8.12
CA GLY A 376 14.40 -22.45 -8.45
C GLY A 376 14.66 -23.17 -9.76
N LEU A 377 13.63 -23.87 -10.23
CA LEU A 377 13.72 -24.74 -11.42
C LEU A 377 14.14 -23.98 -12.69
N TRP A 378 13.92 -22.68 -12.72
CA TRP A 378 14.15 -21.78 -13.86
C TRP A 378 15.33 -20.82 -13.65
N ALA A 379 16.18 -21.07 -12.64
CA ALA A 379 17.22 -20.14 -12.19
C ALA A 379 18.13 -19.57 -13.29
N ASP A 380 18.51 -20.39 -14.28
CA ASP A 380 19.36 -20.02 -15.42
C ASP A 380 18.62 -19.26 -16.53
N ALA A 381 17.30 -19.14 -16.45
CA ALA A 381 16.46 -18.46 -17.44
C ALA A 381 16.25 -16.96 -17.16
N TYR A 382 16.74 -16.46 -16.02
CA TYR A 382 16.66 -15.04 -15.67
C TYR A 382 17.79 -14.60 -14.74
N LYS A 383 18.06 -13.29 -14.72
CA LYS A 383 18.93 -12.65 -13.74
C LYS A 383 18.09 -11.82 -12.78
N PRO A 384 18.24 -11.99 -11.47
CA PRO A 384 17.45 -11.28 -10.49
C PRO A 384 17.83 -9.79 -10.41
N ILE A 385 16.92 -8.98 -9.88
CA ILE A 385 17.22 -7.60 -9.51
C ILE A 385 18.21 -7.56 -8.34
N PRO A 386 19.01 -6.47 -8.16
CA PRO A 386 20.01 -6.43 -7.10
C PRO A 386 19.46 -6.66 -5.69
N PHE A 387 18.20 -6.31 -5.43
CA PHE A 387 17.61 -6.44 -4.10
C PHE A 387 17.35 -7.90 -3.66
N TYR A 388 17.47 -8.88 -4.56
CA TYR A 388 17.44 -10.31 -4.19
C TYR A 388 18.43 -10.69 -3.10
N MET A 389 19.54 -9.93 -2.99
CA MET A 389 20.50 -10.02 -1.89
C MET A 389 19.83 -9.98 -0.51
N TYR A 390 18.66 -9.36 -0.37
CA TYR A 390 17.93 -9.23 0.89
C TYR A 390 16.63 -10.06 0.93
N PHE A 391 16.17 -10.61 -0.21
CA PHE A 391 15.00 -11.48 -0.26
C PHE A 391 15.37 -12.95 -0.02
N ASN A 392 16.40 -13.45 -0.70
CA ASN A 392 16.97 -14.77 -0.47
C ASN A 392 18.50 -14.67 -0.24
N PRO A 393 18.92 -14.10 0.90
CA PRO A 393 20.31 -13.75 1.14
C PRO A 393 21.28 -14.92 1.08
N ALA A 394 20.87 -16.12 1.51
CA ALA A 394 21.73 -17.31 1.51
C ALA A 394 22.33 -17.60 0.12
N ARG A 395 21.59 -17.29 -0.95
CA ARG A 395 21.97 -17.56 -2.33
C ARG A 395 22.56 -16.35 -3.07
N HIS A 396 22.13 -15.14 -2.72
CA HIS A 396 22.41 -13.95 -3.52
C HIS A 396 23.25 -12.88 -2.83
N TYR A 397 23.33 -12.85 -1.49
CA TYR A 397 23.95 -11.74 -0.77
C TYR A 397 25.45 -11.67 -1.00
N THR A 398 25.93 -10.49 -1.39
CA THR A 398 27.37 -10.15 -1.37
C THR A 398 27.58 -8.97 -0.43
N PRO A 399 28.64 -9.00 0.41
CA PRO A 399 29.02 -7.85 1.23
C PRO A 399 29.21 -6.58 0.40
N PRO A 400 28.93 -5.40 0.98
CA PRO A 400 29.08 -4.13 0.29
C PRO A 400 30.57 -3.78 0.03
N ASP A 401 30.82 -2.96 -1.01
CA ASP A 401 32.17 -2.66 -1.53
C ASP A 401 33.07 -1.95 -0.48
N PRO A 402 34.26 -2.49 -0.14
CA PRO A 402 35.15 -1.95 0.90
C PRO A 402 35.55 -0.46 0.81
N PRO A 403 35.73 0.18 -0.38
CA PRO A 403 36.23 1.55 -0.49
C PRO A 403 35.36 2.60 0.21
N LEU A 404 34.04 2.38 0.27
CA LEU A 404 33.10 3.28 0.97
C LEU A 404 33.29 3.24 2.50
N TYR A 405 33.85 2.16 3.05
CA TYR A 405 33.96 1.91 4.48
C TYR A 405 35.39 2.05 5.03
N GLU A 406 36.41 2.23 4.18
CA GLU A 406 37.80 2.43 4.62
C GLU A 406 37.94 3.62 5.59
N ILE A 407 37.14 4.68 5.41
CA ILE A 407 37.14 5.85 6.30
C ILE A 407 36.61 5.46 7.69
N LEU A 408 35.56 4.64 7.75
CA LEU A 408 34.98 4.16 9.00
C LEU A 408 35.93 3.20 9.72
N ARG A 409 36.62 2.31 8.99
CA ARG A 409 37.63 1.38 9.54
C ARG A 409 38.85 2.09 10.14
N ARG A 410 39.12 3.34 9.77
CA ARG A 410 40.17 4.17 10.41
C ARG A 410 39.71 4.77 11.73
N LYS A 411 38.40 4.94 11.92
CA LYS A 411 37.80 5.56 13.11
C LYS A 411 37.34 4.52 14.14
N TYR A 412 36.88 3.36 13.69
CA TYR A 412 36.33 2.29 14.52
C TYR A 412 37.05 0.97 14.27
N GLY A 413 37.28 0.22 15.35
CA GLY A 413 37.72 -1.17 15.28
C GLY A 413 36.60 -2.09 14.77
N GLU A 414 36.98 -3.29 14.31
CA GLU A 414 36.06 -4.33 13.84
C GLU A 414 35.06 -4.79 14.91
N ASP A 415 35.40 -4.61 16.19
CA ASP A 415 34.56 -4.94 17.33
C ASP A 415 33.58 -3.83 17.76
N GLN A 416 33.69 -2.63 17.17
CA GLN A 416 32.94 -1.42 17.56
C GLN A 416 31.68 -1.20 16.69
N CYS A 417 30.93 -2.27 16.45
CA CYS A 417 29.73 -2.24 15.61
C CYS A 417 28.71 -1.19 16.09
N VAL A 418 28.35 -1.20 17.37
CA VAL A 418 27.33 -0.30 17.92
C VAL A 418 27.82 1.15 17.90
N GLU A 419 29.07 1.40 18.25
CA GLU A 419 29.64 2.74 18.28
C GLU A 419 29.70 3.38 16.88
N CYS A 420 30.00 2.59 15.85
CA CYS A 420 29.96 3.06 14.45
C CYS A 420 28.52 3.24 13.97
N HIS A 421 27.66 2.24 14.18
CA HIS A 421 26.29 2.27 13.69
C HIS A 421 25.37 3.23 14.46
N ASP A 422 25.77 3.71 15.64
CA ASP A 422 25.16 4.84 16.34
C ASP A 422 25.34 6.17 15.61
N GLU A 423 26.28 6.27 14.68
CA GLU A 423 26.44 7.42 13.80
C GLU A 423 25.89 7.15 12.40
N VAL A 424 26.07 5.94 11.88
CA VAL A 424 25.79 5.62 10.47
C VAL A 424 24.36 5.12 10.26
N THR A 425 23.79 4.34 11.19
CA THR A 425 22.46 3.74 11.07
C THR A 425 21.71 3.78 12.40
N VAL A 426 21.54 4.99 12.95
CA VAL A 426 21.04 5.25 14.31
C VAL A 426 19.73 4.52 14.63
N GLY A 427 18.82 4.42 13.66
CA GLY A 427 17.55 3.71 13.85
C GLY A 427 17.71 2.22 14.16
N LEU A 428 18.71 1.55 13.55
CA LEU A 428 18.95 0.12 13.76
C LEU A 428 19.52 -0.14 15.15
N THR A 429 20.49 0.67 15.59
CA THR A 429 21.10 0.53 16.91
C THR A 429 20.15 0.96 18.02
N ALA A 430 19.32 1.99 17.81
CA ALA A 430 18.29 2.40 18.76
C ALA A 430 17.29 1.26 19.03
N GLN A 431 16.77 0.63 17.97
CA GLN A 431 15.85 -0.51 18.10
C GLN A 431 16.53 -1.72 18.76
N TRP A 432 17.76 -2.06 18.35
CA TRP A 432 18.51 -3.15 18.97
C TRP A 432 18.75 -2.90 20.46
N LYS A 433 19.13 -1.69 20.88
CA LYS A 433 19.31 -1.34 22.30
C LYS A 433 18.04 -1.51 23.14
N MET A 434 16.87 -1.27 22.53
CA MET A 434 15.56 -1.48 23.16
C MET A 434 15.15 -2.95 23.22
N SER A 435 15.77 -3.81 22.42
CA SER A 435 15.39 -5.22 22.29
C SER A 435 15.79 -6.08 23.48
N LYS A 436 15.11 -7.22 23.61
CA LYS A 436 15.54 -8.34 24.47
C LYS A 436 16.88 -8.94 24.00
N HIS A 437 17.32 -8.73 22.75
CA HIS A 437 18.64 -9.16 22.30
C HIS A 437 19.78 -8.33 22.91
N ALA A 438 19.63 -7.01 23.07
CA ALA A 438 20.61 -6.23 23.81
C ALA A 438 20.58 -6.54 25.31
N ASN A 439 19.40 -6.86 25.86
CA ASN A 439 19.20 -7.09 27.30
C ASN A 439 18.54 -8.45 27.61
N PRO A 440 19.18 -9.60 27.30
CA PRO A 440 18.56 -10.92 27.38
C PRO A 440 18.18 -11.35 28.81
N LYS A 441 18.78 -10.72 29.83
CA LYS A 441 18.47 -10.91 31.25
C LYS A 441 17.89 -9.64 31.88
N GLY A 442 17.34 -8.74 31.08
CA GLY A 442 16.68 -7.52 31.56
C GLY A 442 15.33 -7.81 32.21
N ASP A 443 14.64 -8.84 31.73
CA ASP A 443 13.34 -9.29 32.25
C ASP A 443 13.49 -10.60 33.04
N PRO A 444 13.11 -10.64 34.34
CA PRO A 444 13.11 -11.85 35.14
C PRO A 444 12.35 -13.04 34.53
N SER A 445 11.28 -12.82 33.76
CA SER A 445 10.54 -13.93 33.14
C SER A 445 11.30 -14.64 32.01
N GLU A 446 12.31 -13.99 31.42
CA GLU A 446 13.05 -14.51 30.27
C GLU A 446 14.42 -15.10 30.64
N ILE A 447 14.85 -14.95 31.90
CA ILE A 447 16.16 -15.46 32.37
C ILE A 447 16.27 -16.97 32.12
N LYS A 448 15.21 -17.72 32.41
CA LYS A 448 15.21 -19.18 32.22
C LYS A 448 15.36 -19.56 30.74
N GLU A 449 14.63 -18.90 29.84
CA GLU A 449 14.75 -19.16 28.40
C GLU A 449 16.16 -18.77 27.89
N THR A 450 16.70 -17.66 28.38
CA THR A 450 18.08 -17.26 28.08
C THR A 450 19.08 -18.29 28.58
N GLU A 451 18.95 -18.83 29.79
CA GLU A 451 19.84 -19.88 30.31
C GLU A 451 19.76 -21.17 29.50
N GLU A 452 18.59 -21.53 28.99
CA GLU A 452 18.41 -22.65 28.05
C GLU A 452 19.14 -22.37 26.72
N ILE A 453 19.04 -21.15 26.18
CA ILE A 453 19.78 -20.72 24.98
C ILE A 453 21.29 -20.76 25.23
N GLU A 454 21.77 -20.26 26.37
CA GLU A 454 23.19 -20.31 26.75
C GLU A 454 23.74 -21.74 26.78
N GLN A 455 22.92 -22.71 27.20
CA GLN A 455 23.29 -24.14 27.16
C GLN A 455 23.38 -24.66 25.72
N ILE A 456 22.49 -24.22 24.84
CA ILE A 456 22.50 -24.59 23.41
C ILE A 456 23.76 -24.06 22.73
N ILE A 457 24.09 -22.79 22.96
CA ILE A 457 25.23 -22.13 22.28
C ILE A 457 26.55 -22.24 23.05
N GLY A 458 26.56 -22.87 24.23
CA GLY A 458 27.77 -23.03 25.06
C GLY A 458 28.41 -21.71 25.52
N LYS A 459 27.68 -20.59 25.51
CA LYS A 459 28.21 -19.25 25.82
C LYS A 459 27.22 -18.47 26.69
N LYS A 460 27.75 -17.72 27.66
CA LYS A 460 26.97 -16.82 28.52
C LYS A 460 26.59 -15.54 27.77
N LEU A 461 25.35 -15.10 27.93
CA LEU A 461 24.78 -13.87 27.41
C LEU A 461 24.54 -12.92 28.58
N ASN A 462 25.29 -11.82 28.63
CA ASN A 462 25.08 -10.73 29.60
C ASN A 462 24.21 -9.64 28.97
N ASN A 463 23.70 -8.71 29.78
CA ASN A 463 23.06 -7.51 29.26
C ASN A 463 24.12 -6.54 28.72
N TRP A 464 23.85 -5.95 27.57
CA TRP A 464 24.72 -5.01 26.90
C TRP A 464 25.02 -3.78 27.77
N ARG A 465 26.26 -3.31 27.69
CA ARG A 465 26.72 -2.02 28.23
C ARG A 465 27.54 -1.29 27.18
N PRO A 466 27.53 0.06 27.15
CA PRO A 466 28.38 0.82 26.23
C PRO A 466 29.84 0.37 26.29
N GLY A 467 30.48 0.15 25.13
CA GLY A 467 31.86 -0.34 25.03
C GLY A 467 32.04 -1.84 25.29
N THR A 468 30.95 -2.61 25.38
CA THR A 468 30.99 -4.08 25.49
C THR A 468 30.33 -4.75 24.28
N ARG A 469 30.68 -6.02 24.05
CA ARG A 469 29.99 -6.93 23.10
C ARG A 469 28.98 -7.84 23.82
N ASP A 470 28.51 -7.42 24.99
CA ASP A 470 27.47 -8.13 25.72
C ASP A 470 26.12 -8.02 24.98
N GLY A 471 25.16 -8.88 25.34
CA GLY A 471 23.93 -9.12 24.60
C GLY A 471 24.12 -10.12 23.45
N VAL A 472 23.05 -10.38 22.71
CA VAL A 472 23.13 -10.93 21.35
C VAL A 472 23.58 -9.78 20.45
N TYR A 473 24.89 -9.55 20.45
CA TYR A 473 25.55 -8.44 19.76
C TYR A 473 25.47 -8.58 18.24
N CYS A 474 25.67 -7.49 17.49
CA CYS A 474 25.53 -7.44 16.02
C CYS A 474 26.25 -8.60 15.31
N THR A 475 27.45 -8.93 15.78
CA THR A 475 28.30 -9.97 15.19
C THR A 475 27.75 -11.39 15.30
N TYR A 476 26.81 -11.65 16.22
CA TYR A 476 26.13 -12.96 16.29
C TYR A 476 25.23 -13.20 15.08
N CYS A 477 24.67 -12.14 14.52
CA CYS A 477 23.68 -12.23 13.44
C CYS A 477 24.26 -11.87 12.08
N HIS A 478 25.33 -11.08 12.03
CA HIS A 478 25.89 -10.55 10.78
C HIS A 478 27.31 -11.00 10.45
N GLY A 479 28.00 -11.67 11.38
CA GLY A 479 29.43 -11.98 11.27
C GLY A 479 30.30 -10.94 11.95
N ASP A 480 31.55 -11.30 12.22
CA ASP A 480 32.56 -10.47 12.88
C ASP A 480 33.54 -9.81 11.90
N ASP A 481 33.73 -10.37 10.71
CA ASP A 481 34.51 -9.77 9.63
C ASP A 481 33.60 -8.93 8.71
N HIS A 482 33.92 -7.64 8.59
CA HIS A 482 33.14 -6.71 7.76
C HIS A 482 33.28 -7.01 6.24
N ASP A 483 34.35 -7.67 5.82
CA ASP A 483 34.53 -8.14 4.43
C ASP A 483 33.77 -9.44 4.14
N GLU A 484 33.31 -10.14 5.18
CA GLU A 484 32.58 -11.42 5.09
C GLU A 484 31.18 -11.36 5.74
N LEU A 485 30.60 -10.16 5.86
CA LEU A 485 29.26 -10.00 6.45
C LEU A 485 28.23 -10.87 5.73
N PHE A 486 27.22 -11.30 6.48
CA PHE A 486 26.07 -11.99 5.92
C PHE A 486 24.75 -11.40 6.43
N MET A 487 23.68 -11.65 5.68
CA MET A 487 22.34 -11.35 6.14
C MET A 487 21.78 -12.55 6.93
N PRO A 488 21.17 -12.32 8.12
CA PRO A 488 20.67 -13.39 8.97
C PRO A 488 19.53 -14.15 8.29
N THR A 489 19.62 -15.48 8.31
CA THR A 489 18.58 -16.41 7.89
C THR A 489 18.19 -17.33 9.04
N VAL A 490 17.11 -18.11 8.82
CA VAL A 490 16.72 -19.19 9.74
C VAL A 490 17.89 -20.14 10.00
N ASP A 491 18.70 -20.43 8.98
CA ASP A 491 19.75 -21.45 9.01
C ASP A 491 21.08 -20.97 9.56
N ASN A 492 21.53 -19.77 9.17
CA ASN A 492 22.87 -19.27 9.52
C ASN A 492 22.90 -18.46 10.82
N SER A 493 21.74 -18.07 11.38
CA SER A 493 21.66 -17.18 12.54
C SER A 493 20.54 -17.58 13.50
N CYS A 494 19.27 -17.40 13.10
CA CYS A 494 18.14 -17.44 14.04
C CYS A 494 17.95 -18.83 14.68
N GLY A 495 17.99 -19.89 13.87
CA GLY A 495 17.78 -21.27 14.30
C GLY A 495 18.89 -21.83 15.20
N LEU A 496 20.04 -21.15 15.31
CA LEU A 496 21.13 -21.53 16.19
C LEU A 496 20.77 -21.32 17.67
N CYS A 497 20.10 -20.20 17.97
CA CYS A 497 19.60 -19.89 19.31
C CYS A 497 18.15 -20.34 19.51
N HIS A 498 17.33 -20.36 18.45
CA HIS A 498 15.90 -20.68 18.51
C HIS A 498 15.53 -21.95 17.72
N PRO A 499 16.16 -23.12 18.00
CA PRO A 499 15.97 -24.32 17.19
C PRO A 499 14.56 -24.92 17.32
N ARG A 500 13.83 -24.61 18.40
CA ARG A 500 12.43 -25.04 18.56
C ARG A 500 11.53 -24.29 17.57
N GLN A 501 11.60 -22.97 17.58
CA GLN A 501 10.81 -22.10 16.69
C GLN A 501 11.15 -22.36 15.22
N ALA A 502 12.44 -22.53 14.88
CA ALA A 502 12.87 -22.89 13.53
C ALA A 502 12.28 -24.23 13.06
N LYS A 503 12.26 -25.26 13.92
CA LYS A 503 11.61 -26.55 13.61
C LYS A 503 10.11 -26.43 13.46
N GLU A 504 9.46 -25.67 14.35
CA GLU A 504 8.02 -25.40 14.28
C GLU A 504 7.63 -24.69 12.99
N PHE A 505 8.41 -23.71 12.55
CA PHE A 505 8.25 -23.03 11.26
C PHE A 505 8.45 -23.98 10.09
N ALA A 506 9.54 -24.75 10.08
CA ALA A 506 9.85 -25.72 9.03
C ALA A 506 8.78 -26.81 8.89
N ARG A 507 8.10 -27.22 9.98
CA ARG A 507 6.97 -28.15 9.94
C ARG A 507 5.78 -27.65 9.10
N GLY A 508 5.69 -26.33 8.83
CA GLY A 508 4.72 -25.80 7.86
C GLY A 508 4.83 -26.47 6.48
N ARG A 509 6.00 -27.05 6.13
CA ARG A 509 6.20 -27.80 4.89
C ARG A 509 5.43 -29.11 4.84
N ASP A 510 5.15 -29.74 5.98
CA ASP A 510 4.43 -31.02 6.06
C ASP A 510 2.99 -30.88 5.55
N TYR A 511 2.44 -29.66 5.55
CA TYR A 511 1.11 -29.33 5.07
C TYR A 511 1.08 -28.89 3.59
N GLY A 512 2.23 -28.81 2.92
CA GLY A 512 2.36 -28.38 1.52
C GLY A 512 1.96 -26.91 1.29
N ARG A 513 1.92 -26.48 0.02
CA ARG A 513 1.57 -25.10 -0.36
C ARG A 513 0.06 -24.82 -0.27
N PRO A 514 -0.35 -23.58 0.08
CA PRO A 514 0.48 -22.44 0.50
C PRO A 514 0.98 -22.58 1.94
N SER A 515 2.24 -22.20 2.18
CA SER A 515 2.84 -22.13 3.52
C SER A 515 3.99 -21.13 3.56
N HIS A 516 4.30 -20.55 4.72
CA HIS A 516 5.42 -19.63 4.89
C HIS A 516 6.77 -20.24 4.47
N PRO A 517 7.13 -21.49 4.83
CA PRO A 517 8.40 -22.06 4.37
C PRO A 517 8.42 -22.36 2.86
N HIS A 518 7.28 -22.39 2.17
CA HIS A 518 7.24 -22.52 0.71
C HIS A 518 7.00 -21.18 -0.02
N SER A 519 6.98 -20.06 0.69
CA SER A 519 6.57 -18.76 0.13
C SER A 519 7.41 -18.35 -1.08
N TRP A 520 8.75 -18.35 -0.94
CA TRP A 520 9.67 -18.03 -2.03
C TRP A 520 9.59 -19.04 -3.18
N GLU A 521 9.51 -20.34 -2.87
CA GLU A 521 9.38 -21.38 -3.89
C GLU A 521 8.10 -21.21 -4.72
N ALA A 522 7.00 -20.77 -4.12
CA ALA A 522 5.75 -20.49 -4.83
C ALA A 522 5.92 -19.36 -5.84
N THR A 523 6.61 -18.28 -5.46
CA THR A 523 6.89 -17.13 -6.33
C THR A 523 7.72 -17.53 -7.54
N VAL A 524 8.93 -18.03 -7.31
CA VAL A 524 9.90 -18.24 -8.40
C VAL A 524 9.67 -19.52 -9.20
N SER A 525 8.79 -20.43 -8.74
CA SER A 525 8.37 -21.59 -9.56
C SER A 525 7.25 -21.26 -10.54
N SER A 526 6.59 -20.10 -10.41
CA SER A 526 5.49 -19.69 -11.27
C SER A 526 6.00 -19.33 -12.69
N PRO A 527 5.44 -19.92 -13.76
CA PRO A 527 5.92 -19.68 -15.14
C PRO A 527 5.93 -18.20 -15.55
N TRP A 528 4.88 -17.47 -15.19
CA TRP A 528 4.74 -16.04 -15.52
C TRP A 528 5.77 -15.14 -14.84
N TYR A 529 6.26 -15.53 -13.65
CA TYR A 529 7.26 -14.75 -12.92
C TYR A 529 8.52 -14.60 -13.79
N VAL A 530 9.04 -15.74 -14.27
CA VAL A 530 10.26 -15.79 -15.08
C VAL A 530 10.02 -15.24 -16.48
N GLU A 531 8.82 -15.44 -17.03
CA GLU A 531 8.45 -14.83 -18.31
C GLU A 531 8.52 -13.30 -18.26
N ASN A 532 8.06 -12.67 -17.17
CA ASN A 532 8.19 -11.23 -17.00
C ASN A 532 9.66 -10.78 -16.95
N TYR A 533 10.56 -11.57 -16.35
CA TYR A 533 12.00 -11.29 -16.45
C TYR A 533 12.54 -11.42 -17.88
N ARG A 534 12.14 -12.45 -18.63
CA ARG A 534 12.52 -12.62 -20.04
C ARG A 534 12.06 -11.44 -20.91
N ARG A 535 10.95 -10.81 -20.56
CA ARG A 535 10.38 -9.63 -21.21
C ARG A 535 11.01 -8.29 -20.76
N GLY A 536 11.94 -8.32 -19.81
CA GLY A 536 12.54 -7.10 -19.24
C GLY A 536 11.67 -6.39 -18.20
N GLU A 537 10.60 -7.04 -17.74
CA GLU A 537 9.63 -6.53 -16.77
C GLU A 537 9.91 -7.05 -15.35
N GLY A 538 11.03 -7.72 -15.09
CA GLY A 538 11.31 -8.36 -13.79
C GLY A 538 11.22 -7.42 -12.57
N TYR A 539 11.49 -6.13 -12.73
CA TYR A 539 11.34 -5.14 -11.64
C TYR A 539 9.88 -4.94 -11.19
N THR A 540 8.89 -5.23 -12.03
CA THR A 540 7.47 -5.15 -11.64
C THR A 540 7.08 -6.24 -10.64
N MET A 541 7.92 -7.29 -10.52
CA MET A 541 7.71 -8.40 -9.58
C MET A 541 8.23 -8.11 -8.16
N VAL A 542 8.86 -6.96 -7.91
CA VAL A 542 9.44 -6.61 -6.60
C VAL A 542 8.42 -6.66 -5.46
N GLY A 543 7.15 -6.35 -5.74
CA GLY A 543 6.06 -6.47 -4.75
C GLY A 543 5.78 -7.92 -4.35
N CYS A 544 5.84 -8.85 -5.32
CA CYS A 544 5.74 -10.28 -5.05
C CYS A 544 6.91 -10.76 -4.19
N ASP A 545 8.12 -10.30 -4.51
CA ASP A 545 9.33 -10.71 -3.80
C ASP A 545 9.34 -10.25 -2.35
N LEU A 546 8.89 -9.01 -2.12
CA LEU A 546 8.79 -8.41 -0.78
C LEU A 546 7.82 -9.18 0.12
N CYS A 547 6.68 -9.61 -0.43
CA CYS A 547 5.67 -10.37 0.31
C CYS A 547 6.11 -11.83 0.57
N HIS A 548 6.86 -12.45 -0.35
CA HIS A 548 7.17 -13.88 -0.32
C HIS A 548 8.57 -14.24 0.20
N LYS A 549 9.33 -13.30 0.77
CA LYS A 549 10.66 -13.57 1.35
C LYS A 549 10.64 -14.29 2.72
N ASN A 550 9.45 -14.54 3.27
CA ASN A 550 9.23 -15.08 4.63
C ASN A 550 9.88 -16.44 4.91
N MET A 551 10.32 -17.15 3.88
CA MET A 551 10.98 -18.44 4.02
C MET A 551 12.42 -18.33 4.56
N SER A 552 13.21 -17.36 4.07
CA SER A 552 14.63 -17.26 4.43
C SER A 552 14.88 -16.40 5.66
N THR A 553 13.95 -15.50 6.00
CA THR A 553 14.12 -14.47 7.03
C THR A 553 13.05 -14.58 8.12
N CYS A 554 13.43 -14.32 9.38
CA CYS A 554 12.52 -14.43 10.54
C CYS A 554 11.88 -13.10 10.93
N ASP A 555 12.21 -11.99 10.28
CA ASP A 555 11.92 -10.63 10.76
C ASP A 555 10.67 -10.00 10.12
N ASN A 556 9.76 -10.83 9.59
CA ASN A 556 8.58 -10.36 8.89
C ASN A 556 7.38 -10.14 9.82
N CYS A 557 7.33 -10.82 10.98
CA CYS A 557 6.29 -10.61 11.99
C CYS A 557 6.81 -9.84 13.22
N HIS A 558 8.03 -10.13 13.67
CA HIS A 558 8.72 -9.38 14.73
C HIS A 558 9.90 -8.66 14.10
N SER A 559 9.71 -7.39 13.78
CA SER A 559 10.57 -6.68 12.84
C SER A 559 11.98 -6.45 13.39
N ARG A 560 12.96 -6.46 12.49
CA ARG A 560 14.31 -6.02 12.79
C ARG A 560 14.28 -4.52 13.12
N HIS A 561 15.01 -4.00 14.09
CA HIS A 561 15.98 -4.68 14.97
C HIS A 561 15.47 -4.83 16.41
N LEU A 562 14.17 -4.63 16.63
CA LEU A 562 13.55 -4.78 17.95
C LEU A 562 13.25 -6.24 18.28
N PHE A 563 12.84 -7.03 17.27
CA PHE A 563 12.47 -8.44 17.39
C PHE A 563 11.42 -8.68 18.50
N SER A 564 10.41 -7.81 18.57
CA SER A 564 9.41 -7.84 19.65
C SER A 564 8.41 -8.97 19.46
N ALA A 565 8.30 -9.84 20.46
CA ALA A 565 7.26 -10.87 20.48
C ALA A 565 5.86 -10.26 20.72
N GLU A 566 5.76 -9.10 21.37
CA GLU A 566 4.51 -8.33 21.47
C GLU A 566 4.07 -7.89 20.07
N GLU A 567 4.97 -7.28 19.29
CA GLU A 567 4.68 -6.83 17.92
C GLU A 567 4.16 -7.99 17.08
N ALA A 568 4.86 -9.12 17.08
CA ALA A 568 4.46 -10.29 16.31
C ALA A 568 3.14 -10.93 16.71
N ARG A 569 2.58 -10.61 17.89
CA ARG A 569 1.28 -11.13 18.34
C ARG A 569 0.11 -10.21 17.97
N ARG A 570 0.40 -8.99 17.53
CA ARG A 570 -0.61 -8.02 17.08
C ARG A 570 -1.03 -8.31 15.62
N PRO A 571 -2.33 -8.26 15.30
CA PRO A 571 -2.84 -8.51 13.94
C PRO A 571 -2.13 -7.75 12.81
N GLU A 572 -1.67 -6.52 13.06
CA GLU A 572 -1.00 -5.65 12.09
C GLU A 572 0.30 -6.26 11.55
N ALA A 573 0.97 -7.12 12.32
CA ALA A 573 2.16 -7.83 11.86
C ALA A 573 1.87 -8.75 10.66
N CYS A 574 0.62 -9.14 10.44
CA CYS A 574 0.20 -9.93 9.28
C CYS A 574 -0.27 -9.04 8.11
N ALA A 575 -0.74 -7.82 8.39
CA ALA A 575 -1.47 -6.98 7.45
C ALA A 575 -0.65 -6.57 6.22
N ALA A 576 0.66 -6.43 6.36
CA ALA A 576 1.55 -6.03 5.25
C ALA A 576 1.59 -7.04 4.09
N CYS A 577 1.24 -8.31 4.34
CA CYS A 577 1.23 -9.37 3.32
C CYS A 577 -0.18 -9.92 3.07
N HIS A 578 -0.98 -10.04 4.13
CA HIS A 578 -2.29 -10.68 4.11
C HIS A 578 -3.41 -9.66 3.87
N MET A 579 -3.38 -9.01 2.71
CA MET A 579 -4.33 -7.97 2.30
C MET A 579 -4.55 -8.00 0.78
N GLY A 580 -5.47 -7.19 0.27
CA GLY A 580 -5.67 -7.01 -1.18
C GLY A 580 -6.64 -8.02 -1.81
N PRO A 581 -6.73 -8.04 -3.15
CA PRO A 581 -7.89 -8.60 -3.85
C PRO A 581 -7.99 -10.14 -3.86
N ASP A 582 -6.87 -10.87 -3.85
CA ASP A 582 -6.85 -12.34 -3.84
C ASP A 582 -6.85 -12.94 -2.43
N HIS A 583 -6.56 -12.13 -1.41
CA HIS A 583 -6.61 -12.57 -0.02
C HIS A 583 -6.81 -11.38 0.94
N PRO A 584 -8.03 -10.80 1.02
CA PRO A 584 -8.32 -9.67 1.89
C PRO A 584 -8.51 -10.12 3.35
N ASP A 585 -7.50 -10.80 3.89
CA ASP A 585 -7.49 -11.37 5.24
C ASP A 585 -7.52 -10.25 6.29
N TRP A 586 -6.70 -9.21 6.11
CA TRP A 586 -6.67 -8.03 6.96
C TRP A 586 -7.99 -7.26 6.91
N GLU A 587 -8.46 -6.90 5.73
CA GLU A 587 -9.68 -6.11 5.53
C GLU A 587 -10.92 -6.84 6.07
N SER A 588 -10.97 -8.17 5.88
CA SER A 588 -12.03 -8.99 6.48
C SER A 588 -11.89 -9.12 7.99
N TYR A 589 -10.68 -9.24 8.55
CA TYR A 589 -10.49 -9.28 10.00
C TYR A 589 -10.79 -7.93 10.67
N GLU A 590 -10.16 -6.83 10.22
CA GLU A 590 -10.20 -5.52 10.86
C GLU A 590 -11.64 -4.98 10.95
N HIS A 591 -12.43 -5.21 9.89
CA HIS A 591 -13.83 -4.80 9.82
C HIS A 591 -14.82 -5.84 10.37
N SER A 592 -14.36 -7.01 10.81
CA SER A 592 -15.19 -7.96 11.54
C SER A 592 -15.49 -7.46 12.96
N LYS A 593 -16.39 -8.15 13.67
CA LYS A 593 -16.56 -7.88 15.11
C LYS A 593 -15.33 -8.20 15.94
N TRP A 594 -14.49 -9.13 15.50
CA TRP A 594 -13.24 -9.44 16.20
C TRP A 594 -12.25 -8.28 16.07
N GLY A 595 -12.03 -7.79 14.85
CA GLY A 595 -11.19 -6.62 14.57
C GLY A 595 -11.71 -5.36 15.26
N THR A 596 -13.03 -5.12 15.23
CA THR A 596 -13.64 -3.98 15.94
C THR A 596 -13.33 -4.03 17.45
N ILE A 597 -13.47 -5.19 18.10
CA ILE A 597 -13.15 -5.36 19.53
C ILE A 597 -11.65 -5.16 19.77
N TYR A 598 -10.81 -5.70 18.88
CA TYR A 598 -9.37 -5.51 18.92
C TYR A 598 -8.99 -4.02 18.84
N HIS A 599 -9.47 -3.26 17.85
CA HIS A 599 -9.16 -1.82 17.75
C HIS A 599 -9.73 -1.01 18.93
N THR A 600 -10.83 -1.45 19.54
CA THR A 600 -11.44 -0.73 20.67
C THR A 600 -10.71 -0.98 22.00
N PHE A 601 -10.19 -2.19 22.21
CA PHE A 601 -9.70 -2.63 23.53
C PHE A 601 -8.29 -3.22 23.54
N GLY A 602 -7.67 -3.43 22.37
CA GLY A 602 -6.41 -4.13 22.18
C GLY A 602 -5.24 -3.48 22.91
N ASP A 603 -5.25 -2.16 23.07
CA ASP A 603 -4.22 -1.44 23.84
C ASP A 603 -4.21 -1.79 25.33
N ARG A 604 -5.28 -2.41 25.84
CA ARG A 604 -5.39 -2.86 27.24
C ARG A 604 -5.05 -4.34 27.41
N TRP A 605 -4.75 -5.06 26.33
CA TRP A 605 -4.42 -6.47 26.39
C TRP A 605 -2.96 -6.65 26.78
N ASP A 606 -2.67 -7.78 27.42
CA ASP A 606 -1.32 -8.14 27.83
C ASP A 606 -0.62 -8.89 26.68
N TRP A 607 0.12 -8.15 25.87
CA TRP A 607 0.80 -8.66 24.68
C TRP A 607 2.11 -9.39 24.97
N GLU A 608 2.65 -9.30 26.18
CA GLU A 608 3.85 -10.02 26.60
C GLU A 608 3.57 -11.50 26.85
N LYS A 609 2.32 -11.86 27.20
CA LYS A 609 1.90 -13.26 27.36
C LYS A 609 2.09 -14.09 26.10
N ARG A 610 2.55 -15.32 26.29
CA ARG A 610 2.59 -16.32 25.20
C ARG A 610 1.15 -16.67 24.81
N LEU A 611 0.92 -16.99 23.53
CA LEU A 611 -0.42 -17.36 23.05
C LEU A 611 -1.04 -18.53 23.84
N SER A 612 -0.21 -19.46 24.33
CA SER A 612 -0.64 -20.58 25.18
C SER A 612 -1.10 -20.17 26.58
N GLU A 613 -0.73 -18.99 27.05
CA GLU A 613 -1.01 -18.45 28.39
C GLU A 613 -2.16 -17.45 28.38
N VAL A 614 -2.54 -16.94 27.21
CA VAL A 614 -3.68 -16.04 27.02
C VAL A 614 -4.96 -16.73 27.48
N ILE A 615 -5.66 -16.08 28.41
CA ILE A 615 -6.98 -16.47 28.92
C ILE A 615 -8.06 -15.76 28.10
N PRO A 616 -8.80 -16.46 27.22
CA PRO A 616 -9.84 -15.85 26.39
C PRO A 616 -10.96 -15.22 27.23
N GLY A 617 -11.40 -14.02 26.83
CA GLY A 617 -12.40 -13.23 27.54
C GLY A 617 -11.86 -12.45 28.74
N LYS A 618 -10.59 -12.63 29.13
CA LYS A 618 -9.91 -11.84 30.15
C LYS A 618 -8.73 -11.07 29.58
N ASP A 619 -7.79 -11.80 28.99
CA ASP A 619 -6.59 -11.21 28.40
C ASP A 619 -6.92 -10.68 27.01
N TYR A 620 -7.52 -11.52 26.15
CA TYR A 620 -8.01 -11.13 24.83
C TYR A 620 -9.54 -11.24 24.79
N LEU A 621 -10.22 -10.13 24.48
CA LEU A 621 -11.68 -10.09 24.37
C LEU A 621 -12.20 -10.57 23.01
N ALA A 622 -11.33 -10.61 22.01
CA ALA A 622 -11.56 -11.17 20.68
C ALA A 622 -10.29 -11.91 20.22
N PRO A 623 -10.40 -12.87 19.29
CA PRO A 623 -9.21 -13.53 18.75
C PRO A 623 -8.37 -12.58 17.88
N THR A 624 -7.08 -12.87 17.77
CA THR A 624 -6.16 -12.28 16.78
C THR A 624 -5.82 -13.30 15.69
N CYS A 625 -5.21 -12.84 14.59
CA CYS A 625 -4.70 -13.69 13.51
C CYS A 625 -3.84 -14.83 14.08
N GLN A 626 -2.88 -14.50 14.93
CA GLN A 626 -1.94 -15.41 15.57
C GLN A 626 -2.65 -16.38 16.50
N TYR A 627 -3.55 -15.90 17.36
CA TYR A 627 -4.29 -16.75 18.30
C TYR A 627 -5.08 -17.83 17.56
N CYS A 628 -5.66 -17.46 16.42
CA CYS A 628 -6.41 -18.38 15.57
C CYS A 628 -5.52 -19.32 14.76
N HIS A 629 -4.55 -18.80 14.00
CA HIS A 629 -3.83 -19.56 12.98
C HIS A 629 -2.69 -20.39 13.55
N MET A 630 -1.99 -19.90 14.59
CA MET A 630 -0.88 -20.63 15.24
C MET A 630 -1.36 -21.74 16.20
N TYR A 631 -2.67 -21.83 16.45
CA TYR A 631 -3.25 -22.93 17.22
C TYR A 631 -3.18 -24.25 16.45
N VAL A 632 -2.56 -25.29 17.00
CA VAL A 632 -2.39 -26.58 16.32
C VAL A 632 -3.31 -27.68 16.83
N GLY A 633 -4.26 -27.33 17.71
CA GLY A 633 -5.16 -28.28 18.36
C GLY A 633 -4.74 -28.65 19.78
N ASP A 634 -5.71 -29.12 20.57
CA ASP A 634 -5.51 -29.67 21.91
C ASP A 634 -4.76 -28.76 22.89
N GLY A 635 -5.06 -27.46 22.83
CA GLY A 635 -4.47 -26.45 23.73
C GLY A 635 -3.04 -26.06 23.39
N ARG A 636 -2.54 -26.36 22.19
CA ARG A 636 -1.17 -26.08 21.77
C ARG A 636 -1.09 -25.00 20.69
N TRP A 637 -0.04 -24.19 20.76
CA TRP A 637 0.33 -23.19 19.76
C TRP A 637 1.76 -23.43 19.31
N GLU A 638 2.03 -23.25 18.01
CA GLU A 638 3.34 -23.43 17.38
C GLU A 638 3.61 -22.32 16.37
N MET A 639 4.86 -22.17 15.91
CA MET A 639 5.24 -21.14 14.94
C MET A 639 4.59 -21.28 13.53
N ASN A 640 4.14 -22.47 13.15
CA ASN A 640 3.45 -22.68 11.87
C ASN A 640 1.97 -22.24 11.92
N VAL A 641 1.42 -21.87 10.76
CA VAL A 641 0.05 -21.35 10.62
C VAL A 641 -0.84 -22.22 9.73
N GLU A 642 -0.28 -23.27 9.13
CA GLU A 642 -0.91 -24.06 8.07
C GLU A 642 -1.66 -25.28 8.58
N THR A 643 -1.41 -25.68 9.84
CA THR A 643 -1.88 -26.94 10.44
C THR A 643 -3.37 -27.18 10.27
N LYS A 644 -4.19 -26.13 10.36
CA LYS A 644 -5.66 -26.22 10.31
C LYS A 644 -6.26 -25.84 8.95
N GLY A 645 -5.45 -25.63 7.92
CA GLY A 645 -5.95 -25.27 6.58
C GLY A 645 -6.80 -26.38 5.95
N ILE A 646 -8.09 -26.12 5.75
CA ILE A 646 -9.03 -27.00 5.01
C ILE A 646 -9.19 -26.50 3.58
N TRP A 647 -9.72 -25.28 3.43
CA TRP A 647 -9.92 -24.61 2.13
C TRP A 647 -8.65 -24.00 1.54
N ARG A 648 -7.56 -23.94 2.32
CA ARG A 648 -6.25 -23.39 1.90
C ARG A 648 -6.43 -21.97 1.34
N MET A 649 -5.99 -21.72 0.10
CA MET A 649 -6.19 -20.42 -0.56
C MET A 649 -7.62 -20.24 -1.08
N GLY A 650 -8.40 -21.33 -1.25
CA GLY A 650 -9.73 -21.29 -1.87
C GLY A 650 -9.72 -21.62 -3.38
N VAL A 651 -8.55 -21.76 -4.00
CA VAL A 651 -8.40 -21.91 -5.47
C VAL A 651 -8.46 -23.34 -6.01
N ILE A 652 -8.44 -24.36 -5.16
CA ILE A 652 -8.48 -25.76 -5.61
C ILE A 652 -9.93 -26.24 -5.56
N PRO A 653 -10.50 -26.77 -6.66
CA PRO A 653 -11.89 -27.20 -6.69
C PRO A 653 -12.15 -28.35 -5.68
N PRO A 654 -13.25 -28.29 -4.90
CA PRO A 654 -13.62 -29.34 -3.95
C PRO A 654 -14.25 -30.57 -4.64
N LYS A 655 -14.10 -31.77 -4.06
CA LYS A 655 -14.74 -33.00 -4.58
C LYS A 655 -16.26 -33.00 -4.40
N GLU A 656 -16.77 -32.23 -3.46
CA GLU A 656 -18.17 -32.17 -3.06
C GLU A 656 -19.05 -31.39 -4.05
N VAL A 657 -18.44 -30.70 -5.03
CA VAL A 657 -19.16 -30.02 -6.11
C VAL A 657 -19.13 -30.89 -7.36
N GLU A 658 -20.31 -31.13 -7.94
CA GLU A 658 -20.44 -31.76 -9.25
C GLU A 658 -20.24 -30.70 -10.34
N PHE A 659 -19.09 -30.76 -11.01
CA PHE A 659 -18.70 -29.83 -12.06
C PHE A 659 -19.19 -30.29 -13.44
N LYS A 660 -19.65 -29.36 -14.26
CA LYS A 660 -20.08 -29.54 -15.65
C LYS A 660 -18.98 -29.18 -16.64
N SER A 661 -18.17 -28.17 -16.33
CA SER A 661 -17.01 -27.76 -17.15
C SER A 661 -15.87 -28.78 -17.04
N GLY A 662 -14.75 -28.47 -17.70
CA GLY A 662 -13.48 -29.18 -17.54
C GLY A 662 -13.01 -29.27 -16.08
N LEU A 663 -13.51 -28.47 -15.13
CA LEU A 663 -13.22 -28.66 -13.70
C LEU A 663 -13.56 -30.06 -13.18
N LYS A 664 -14.47 -30.79 -13.83
CA LYS A 664 -14.74 -32.21 -13.52
C LYS A 664 -13.49 -33.09 -13.65
N ASP A 665 -12.62 -32.77 -14.60
CA ASP A 665 -11.40 -33.51 -14.94
C ASP A 665 -10.14 -32.97 -14.22
N PHE A 666 -10.24 -31.88 -13.45
CA PHE A 666 -9.15 -31.38 -12.60
C PHE A 666 -8.64 -32.52 -11.70
N PRO A 667 -7.33 -32.82 -11.63
CA PRO A 667 -6.17 -31.99 -12.00
C PRO A 667 -5.59 -32.23 -13.40
N TYR A 668 -6.35 -32.81 -14.34
CA TYR A 668 -5.91 -33.04 -15.73
C TYR A 668 -4.66 -33.93 -15.88
N GLY A 669 -4.42 -34.78 -14.88
CA GLY A 669 -3.24 -35.65 -14.83
C GLY A 669 -1.95 -34.96 -14.37
N VAL A 670 -1.98 -33.67 -14.04
CA VAL A 670 -0.85 -32.93 -13.45
C VAL A 670 -0.46 -33.56 -12.10
N LYS A 671 0.85 -33.63 -11.83
CA LYS A 671 1.45 -34.28 -10.64
C LYS A 671 2.28 -33.31 -9.80
N ILE A 672 2.02 -32.01 -9.91
CA ILE A 672 2.72 -30.95 -9.17
C ILE A 672 1.81 -30.50 -8.02
N PRO A 673 2.18 -30.69 -6.74
CA PRO A 673 1.38 -30.18 -5.64
C PRO A 673 1.39 -28.64 -5.55
N PRO A 674 0.27 -27.99 -5.17
CA PRO A 674 -1.01 -28.58 -4.75
C PRO A 674 -2.01 -28.79 -5.89
N MET A 675 -1.62 -28.58 -7.15
CA MET A 675 -2.47 -28.75 -8.34
C MET A 675 -2.57 -30.21 -8.80
N ASP A 676 -2.21 -31.18 -7.95
CA ASP A 676 -2.17 -32.62 -8.25
C ASP A 676 -3.42 -33.38 -7.77
N LYS A 677 -4.37 -32.69 -7.13
CA LYS A 677 -5.63 -33.27 -6.63
C LYS A 677 -6.70 -32.21 -6.35
N LYS A 678 -7.97 -32.61 -6.41
CA LYS A 678 -9.09 -31.85 -5.82
C LYS A 678 -9.00 -31.84 -4.29
N LEU A 679 -9.54 -30.80 -3.66
CA LEU A 679 -9.71 -30.76 -2.20
C LEU A 679 -10.86 -31.69 -1.79
N GLU A 680 -10.72 -32.35 -0.64
CA GLU A 680 -11.76 -33.19 -0.06
C GLU A 680 -12.14 -32.63 1.30
N ILE A 681 -13.21 -31.85 1.34
CA ILE A 681 -13.60 -31.04 2.50
C ILE A 681 -14.03 -31.94 3.66
N TYR A 682 -14.75 -33.02 3.39
CA TYR A 682 -15.25 -33.96 4.41
C TYR A 682 -14.43 -35.25 4.50
N SER A 683 -13.10 -35.12 4.46
CA SER A 683 -12.18 -36.24 4.73
C SER A 683 -11.91 -36.41 6.23
N THR A 684 -11.50 -37.61 6.67
CA THR A 684 -11.11 -37.89 8.06
C THR A 684 -10.04 -36.92 8.60
N GLU A 685 -9.11 -36.50 7.74
CA GLU A 685 -8.09 -35.51 8.09
C GLU A 685 -8.72 -34.13 8.34
N ASN A 686 -9.60 -33.68 7.45
CA ASN A 686 -10.25 -32.38 7.57
C ASN A 686 -11.31 -32.34 8.67
N ASP A 687 -11.94 -33.47 9.02
CA ASP A 687 -12.77 -33.59 10.22
C ASP A 687 -11.96 -33.31 11.49
N THR A 688 -10.70 -33.75 11.52
CA THR A 688 -9.78 -33.44 12.62
C THR A 688 -9.42 -31.97 12.66
N LYS A 689 -9.08 -31.36 11.52
CA LYS A 689 -8.83 -29.91 11.45
C LYS A 689 -10.07 -29.09 11.84
N ARG A 690 -11.25 -29.49 11.40
CA ARG A 690 -12.54 -28.87 11.74
C ARG A 690 -12.80 -28.95 13.24
N ARG A 691 -12.51 -30.09 13.88
CA ARG A 691 -12.58 -30.24 15.34
C ARG A 691 -11.67 -29.23 16.05
N TYR A 692 -10.44 -29.04 15.56
CA TYR A 692 -9.51 -28.06 16.13
C TYR A 692 -10.00 -26.62 15.96
N TRP A 693 -10.60 -26.27 14.82
CA TRP A 693 -11.28 -24.99 14.66
C TRP A 693 -12.43 -24.82 15.65
N VAL A 694 -13.33 -25.81 15.76
CA VAL A 694 -14.45 -25.76 16.70
C VAL A 694 -13.95 -25.68 18.15
N GLN A 695 -12.91 -26.42 18.52
CA GLN A 695 -12.29 -26.39 19.84
C GLN A 695 -11.75 -24.99 20.18
N LEU A 696 -11.06 -24.35 19.22
CA LEU A 696 -10.58 -22.97 19.37
C LEU A 696 -11.74 -22.00 19.54
N CYS A 697 -12.73 -22.00 18.63
CA CYS A 697 -13.89 -21.12 18.70
C CYS A 697 -14.71 -21.33 19.99
N SER A 698 -14.71 -22.56 20.52
CA SER A 698 -15.43 -22.91 21.74
C SER A 698 -14.81 -22.35 23.03
N LYS A 699 -13.67 -21.66 22.93
CA LYS A 699 -13.12 -20.87 24.04
C LYS A 699 -13.97 -19.63 24.36
N CYS A 700 -14.78 -19.15 23.40
CA CYS A 700 -15.66 -17.99 23.58
C CYS A 700 -17.12 -18.25 23.15
N HIS A 701 -17.36 -19.19 22.23
CA HIS A 701 -18.69 -19.48 21.69
C HIS A 701 -19.18 -20.90 22.05
N GLY A 702 -20.48 -21.15 21.93
CA GLY A 702 -21.00 -22.52 22.02
C GLY A 702 -20.53 -23.37 20.82
N SER A 703 -20.17 -24.62 21.03
CA SER A 703 -19.69 -25.52 19.97
C SER A 703 -20.67 -25.66 18.80
N ARG A 704 -21.99 -25.61 19.07
CA ARG A 704 -23.04 -25.58 18.04
C ARG A 704 -22.93 -24.34 17.14
N PHE A 705 -22.76 -23.16 17.73
CA PHE A 705 -22.61 -21.91 16.97
C PHE A 705 -21.37 -21.98 16.07
N SER A 706 -20.24 -22.39 16.65
CA SER A 706 -18.97 -22.53 15.93
C SER A 706 -19.08 -23.53 14.77
N GLY A 707 -19.70 -24.69 15.01
CA GLY A 707 -19.91 -25.71 13.97
C GLY A 707 -20.80 -25.21 12.83
N MET A 708 -21.91 -24.56 13.16
CA MET A 708 -22.84 -24.02 12.15
C MET A 708 -22.24 -22.90 11.31
N TRP A 709 -21.42 -22.02 11.91
CA TRP A 709 -20.73 -20.98 11.17
C TRP A 709 -19.73 -21.56 10.16
N LEU A 710 -18.91 -22.52 10.60
CA LEU A 710 -17.94 -23.18 9.72
C LEU A 710 -18.61 -24.04 8.65
N ASP A 711 -19.79 -24.60 8.91
CA ASP A 711 -20.61 -25.26 7.87
C ASP A 711 -21.16 -24.24 6.86
N THR A 712 -21.60 -23.07 7.32
CA THR A 712 -22.04 -21.97 6.44
C THR A 712 -20.91 -21.53 5.50
N LEU A 713 -19.67 -21.46 6.01
CA LEU A 713 -18.48 -21.21 5.19
C LEU A 713 -18.32 -22.27 4.08
N ASP A 714 -18.50 -23.55 4.39
CA ASP A 714 -18.42 -24.62 3.39
C ASP A 714 -19.52 -24.46 2.33
N GLN A 715 -20.76 -24.18 2.74
CA GLN A 715 -21.89 -23.96 1.82
C GLN A 715 -21.69 -22.73 0.92
N TYR A 716 -21.09 -21.66 1.45
CA TYR A 716 -20.68 -20.49 0.67
C TYR A 716 -19.70 -20.91 -0.43
N MET A 717 -18.65 -21.63 -0.05
CA MET A 717 -17.61 -22.07 -0.99
C MET A 717 -18.17 -22.98 -2.08
N PHE A 718 -19.03 -23.95 -1.72
CA PHE A 718 -19.66 -24.83 -2.70
C PHE A 718 -20.57 -24.06 -3.67
N THR A 719 -21.30 -23.06 -3.19
CA THR A 719 -22.14 -22.22 -4.04
C THR A 719 -21.29 -21.41 -5.01
N SER A 720 -20.25 -20.75 -4.50
CA SER A 720 -19.37 -19.94 -5.34
C SER A 720 -18.62 -20.78 -6.39
N TRP A 721 -18.20 -22.01 -6.06
CA TRP A 721 -17.58 -22.92 -7.02
C TRP A 721 -18.52 -23.38 -8.14
N LYS A 722 -19.83 -23.49 -7.88
CA LYS A 722 -20.82 -23.79 -8.92
C LYS A 722 -20.95 -22.63 -9.91
N GLU A 723 -20.95 -21.40 -9.43
CA GLU A 723 -20.97 -20.21 -10.31
C GLU A 723 -19.70 -20.15 -11.19
N ILE A 724 -18.53 -20.41 -10.61
CA ILE A 724 -17.25 -20.47 -11.35
C ILE A 724 -17.30 -21.57 -12.43
N ASP A 725 -17.85 -22.73 -12.11
CA ASP A 725 -18.01 -23.84 -13.07
C ASP A 725 -18.88 -23.47 -14.27
N GLU A 726 -20.00 -22.79 -14.04
CA GLU A 726 -20.90 -22.35 -15.11
C GLU A 726 -20.22 -21.31 -16.01
N ALA A 727 -19.49 -20.37 -15.43
CA ALA A 727 -18.67 -19.43 -16.20
C ALA A 727 -17.57 -20.14 -17.00
N GLN A 728 -16.87 -21.12 -16.43
CA GLN A 728 -15.84 -21.87 -17.15
C GLN A 728 -16.41 -22.64 -18.34
N LEU A 729 -17.58 -23.28 -18.16
CA LEU A 729 -18.26 -24.02 -19.22
C LEU A 729 -18.54 -23.12 -20.44
N ILE A 730 -18.93 -21.86 -20.20
CA ILE A 730 -19.15 -20.88 -21.28
C ILE A 730 -17.86 -20.58 -22.03
N LEU A 731 -16.74 -20.35 -21.32
CA LEU A 731 -15.46 -20.12 -21.97
C LEU A 731 -15.03 -21.33 -22.81
N GLU A 732 -15.17 -22.54 -22.27
CA GLU A 732 -14.86 -23.79 -22.96
C GLU A 732 -15.71 -23.96 -24.25
N GLU A 733 -17.01 -23.64 -24.20
CA GLU A 733 -17.86 -23.63 -25.38
C GLU A 733 -17.41 -22.62 -26.45
N LEU A 734 -16.98 -21.43 -26.04
CA LEU A 734 -16.52 -20.39 -26.96
C LEU A 734 -15.19 -20.78 -27.62
N PHE A 735 -14.25 -21.37 -26.86
CA PHE A 735 -13.02 -21.92 -27.43
C PHE A 735 -13.30 -23.08 -28.38
N ALA A 736 -14.19 -24.01 -28.02
CA ALA A 736 -14.55 -25.14 -28.87
C ALA A 736 -15.18 -24.71 -30.21
N LYS A 737 -15.82 -23.53 -30.24
CA LYS A 737 -16.40 -22.92 -31.46
C LYS A 737 -15.47 -21.94 -32.17
N ASP A 738 -14.25 -21.75 -31.65
CA ASP A 738 -13.28 -20.77 -32.14
C ASP A 738 -13.90 -19.35 -32.28
N LEU A 739 -14.47 -18.85 -31.18
CA LEU A 739 -15.12 -17.53 -31.13
C LEU A 739 -14.36 -16.48 -30.31
N ILE A 740 -13.31 -16.88 -29.60
CA ILE A 740 -12.47 -15.95 -28.83
C ILE A 740 -11.41 -15.37 -29.76
N ARG A 741 -11.21 -14.05 -29.68
CA ARG A 741 -10.31 -13.29 -30.55
C ARG A 741 -9.32 -12.44 -29.73
N PRO A 742 -8.02 -12.39 -30.10
CA PRO A 742 -7.39 -13.27 -31.09
C PRO A 742 -7.48 -14.75 -30.67
N SER A 743 -7.53 -15.67 -31.63
CA SER A 743 -7.56 -17.10 -31.32
C SER A 743 -6.26 -17.54 -30.63
N PRO A 744 -6.22 -18.67 -29.89
CA PRO A 744 -4.99 -19.14 -29.25
C PRO A 744 -3.79 -19.29 -30.19
N GLU A 745 -4.02 -19.62 -31.46
CA GLU A 745 -2.98 -19.78 -32.49
C GLU A 745 -2.42 -18.42 -33.00
N GLU A 746 -3.18 -17.33 -32.84
CA GLU A 746 -2.84 -16.00 -33.35
C GLU A 746 -2.26 -15.06 -32.30
N ARG A 747 -2.20 -15.50 -31.04
CA ARG A 747 -1.68 -14.73 -29.90
C ARG A 747 -0.43 -15.38 -29.29
N PRO A 748 0.38 -14.68 -28.49
CA PRO A 748 1.55 -15.26 -27.84
C PRO A 748 1.22 -16.52 -27.02
N PRO A 749 2.14 -17.48 -26.93
CA PRO A 749 1.91 -18.74 -26.22
C PRO A 749 1.81 -18.53 -24.71
N PHE A 750 1.42 -19.58 -23.99
CA PHE A 750 1.43 -19.59 -22.53
C PHE A 750 2.84 -19.23 -21.97
N PRO A 751 2.93 -18.41 -20.90
CA PRO A 751 4.22 -18.00 -20.32
C PRO A 751 5.14 -19.18 -20.01
N LEU A 752 6.41 -19.09 -20.42
CA LEU A 752 7.44 -20.09 -20.13
C LEU A 752 7.16 -21.53 -20.60
N TRP A 753 6.25 -21.73 -21.56
CA TRP A 753 5.82 -23.06 -22.02
C TRP A 753 6.99 -23.95 -22.48
N ASP A 754 8.02 -23.34 -23.09
CA ASP A 754 9.21 -23.98 -23.64
C ASP A 754 10.00 -24.70 -22.54
N LEU A 755 10.33 -23.99 -21.47
CA LEU A 755 11.04 -24.56 -20.32
C LEU A 755 10.17 -25.53 -19.53
N MET A 756 8.86 -25.28 -19.45
CA MET A 756 7.94 -26.22 -18.81
C MET A 756 8.00 -27.59 -19.49
N VAL A 757 7.92 -27.63 -20.82
CA VAL A 757 8.07 -28.87 -21.59
C VAL A 757 9.45 -29.48 -21.37
N GLU A 758 10.51 -28.69 -21.47
CA GLU A 758 11.89 -29.16 -21.36
C GLU A 758 12.18 -29.80 -20.00
N ARG A 759 11.75 -29.16 -18.90
CA ARG A 759 12.23 -29.48 -17.54
C ARG A 759 11.26 -30.27 -16.69
N LEU A 760 9.95 -30.08 -16.87
CA LEU A 760 8.95 -30.79 -16.07
C LEU A 760 8.61 -32.15 -16.69
N GLY A 761 8.60 -32.23 -18.02
CA GLY A 761 8.29 -33.45 -18.75
C GLY A 761 6.87 -34.01 -18.47
N PRO A 762 6.54 -35.18 -19.04
CA PRO A 762 5.23 -35.81 -18.88
C PRO A 762 4.98 -36.35 -17.46
N GLU A 763 6.04 -36.62 -16.70
CA GLU A 763 5.97 -37.11 -15.30
C GLU A 763 5.34 -36.07 -14.36
N LYS A 764 5.62 -34.77 -14.57
CA LYS A 764 5.10 -33.68 -13.73
C LYS A 764 3.88 -33.01 -14.34
N LEU A 765 3.90 -32.72 -15.64
CA LEU A 765 2.77 -32.07 -16.32
C LEU A 765 1.62 -33.03 -16.63
N GLY A 766 1.86 -34.35 -16.62
CA GLY A 766 0.96 -35.34 -17.17
C GLY A 766 1.10 -35.45 -18.69
N SER A 767 1.02 -36.67 -19.23
CA SER A 767 1.30 -36.96 -20.64
C SER A 767 0.42 -36.17 -21.62
N GLN A 768 -0.84 -35.91 -21.25
CA GLN A 768 -1.78 -35.18 -22.11
C GLN A 768 -1.42 -33.71 -22.22
N LEU A 769 -1.25 -33.00 -21.10
CA LEU A 769 -0.90 -31.58 -21.09
C LEU A 769 0.49 -31.35 -21.69
N TYR A 770 1.47 -32.19 -21.34
CA TYR A 770 2.80 -32.17 -21.97
C TYR A 770 2.72 -32.34 -23.50
N GLY A 771 1.93 -33.30 -23.98
CA GLY A 771 1.72 -33.53 -25.40
C GLY A 771 1.06 -32.35 -26.11
N LEU A 772 0.09 -31.69 -25.45
CA LEU A 772 -0.59 -30.50 -25.96
C LEU A 772 0.37 -29.32 -26.07
N PHE A 773 1.11 -28.98 -25.01
CA PHE A 773 2.12 -27.91 -25.04
C PHE A 773 3.11 -28.08 -26.20
N LYS A 774 3.60 -29.31 -26.42
CA LYS A 774 4.50 -29.60 -27.56
C LYS A 774 3.82 -29.46 -28.91
N LYS A 775 2.60 -29.98 -29.05
CA LYS A 775 1.87 -29.97 -30.32
C LYS A 775 1.51 -28.55 -30.75
N THR A 776 1.13 -27.69 -29.81
CA THR A 776 0.71 -26.32 -30.09
C THR A 776 1.81 -25.29 -29.91
N SER A 777 3.03 -25.71 -29.53
CA SER A 777 4.11 -24.78 -29.14
C SER A 777 3.65 -23.75 -28.10
N GLY A 778 2.85 -24.18 -27.12
CA GLY A 778 2.28 -23.31 -26.10
C GLY A 778 1.09 -22.43 -26.54
N HIS A 779 0.65 -22.50 -27.79
CA HIS A 779 -0.54 -21.79 -28.28
C HIS A 779 -1.81 -22.58 -27.98
N LEU A 780 -2.22 -22.59 -26.71
CA LEU A 780 -3.45 -23.25 -26.26
C LEU A 780 -4.15 -22.42 -25.18
N PRO A 781 -5.49 -22.51 -25.06
CA PRO A 781 -6.19 -21.88 -23.96
C PRO A 781 -5.88 -22.62 -22.65
N ILE A 782 -5.39 -21.89 -21.66
CA ILE A 782 -5.25 -22.36 -20.28
C ILE A 782 -6.20 -21.53 -19.43
N VAL A 783 -7.34 -22.12 -19.05
CA VAL A 783 -8.35 -21.46 -18.23
C VAL A 783 -8.56 -22.23 -16.92
N GLY A 784 -9.05 -21.53 -15.91
CA GLY A 784 -9.40 -22.13 -14.62
C GLY A 784 -8.25 -22.16 -13.62
N PRO A 785 -8.43 -22.89 -12.51
CA PRO A 785 -7.67 -22.67 -11.30
C PRO A 785 -6.17 -23.03 -11.43
N VAL A 786 -5.38 -22.28 -10.66
CA VAL A 786 -3.92 -22.39 -10.51
C VAL A 786 -3.11 -22.01 -11.75
N LEU A 787 -3.16 -22.77 -12.85
CA LEU A 787 -2.38 -22.44 -14.04
C LEU A 787 -2.97 -21.27 -14.84
N GLY A 788 -4.30 -21.11 -14.82
CA GLY A 788 -4.97 -19.95 -15.44
C GLY A 788 -4.70 -18.63 -14.72
N ALA A 789 -4.10 -18.65 -13.52
CA ALA A 789 -3.75 -17.44 -12.78
C ALA A 789 -2.75 -16.54 -13.52
N TYR A 790 -1.99 -17.07 -14.49
CA TYR A 790 -1.08 -16.27 -15.32
C TYR A 790 -1.76 -15.04 -15.95
N ALA A 791 -3.07 -15.15 -16.24
CA ALA A 791 -3.89 -14.08 -16.78
C ALA A 791 -4.02 -12.85 -15.85
N ILE A 792 -3.69 -13.01 -14.57
CA ILE A 792 -3.58 -11.90 -13.61
C ILE A 792 -2.24 -11.16 -13.77
N PHE A 793 -1.16 -11.91 -13.94
CA PHE A 793 0.22 -11.44 -13.81
C PHE A 793 0.91 -11.13 -15.14
N THR A 794 0.29 -11.52 -16.25
CA THR A 794 0.81 -11.29 -17.60
C THR A 794 -0.31 -10.80 -18.49
N GLN A 795 -0.01 -9.77 -19.26
CA GLN A 795 -0.78 -9.37 -20.42
C GLN A 795 0.20 -9.24 -21.58
N THR A 796 -0.06 -10.01 -22.63
CA THR A 796 0.64 -9.93 -23.91
C THR A 796 -0.41 -9.72 -25.01
N ASP A 797 0.02 -9.52 -26.26
CA ASP A 797 -0.86 -9.22 -27.41
C ASP A 797 -2.06 -10.19 -27.55
N GLY A 798 -3.17 -9.90 -26.85
CA GLY A 798 -4.38 -10.71 -26.82
C GLY A 798 -4.35 -11.98 -25.94
N ASN A 799 -3.30 -12.21 -25.14
CA ASN A 799 -3.22 -13.35 -24.20
C ASN A 799 -2.92 -12.87 -22.77
N PRO A 800 -3.90 -12.98 -21.83
CA PRO A 800 -5.28 -13.47 -22.00
C PRO A 800 -6.16 -12.53 -22.85
N SER A 801 -7.29 -13.05 -23.33
CA SER A 801 -8.38 -12.23 -23.89
C SER A 801 -9.20 -11.59 -22.77
N GLY A 802 -10.02 -10.59 -23.10
CA GLY A 802 -10.84 -9.89 -22.09
C GLY A 802 -11.82 -10.81 -21.32
N ILE A 803 -12.39 -11.83 -21.97
CA ILE A 803 -13.29 -12.77 -21.28
C ILE A 803 -12.53 -13.76 -20.38
N GLU A 804 -11.30 -14.12 -20.74
CA GLU A 804 -10.42 -14.90 -19.85
C GLU A 804 -9.96 -14.07 -18.66
N ARG A 805 -9.69 -12.77 -18.86
CA ARG A 805 -9.36 -11.83 -17.79
C ARG A 805 -10.50 -11.71 -16.77
N GLU A 806 -11.73 -11.48 -17.25
CA GLU A 806 -12.92 -11.43 -16.39
C GLU A 806 -13.13 -12.74 -15.61
N TYR A 807 -12.92 -13.89 -16.28
CA TYR A 807 -13.06 -15.19 -15.63
C TYR A 807 -11.99 -15.42 -14.55
N VAL A 808 -10.73 -15.03 -14.79
CA VAL A 808 -9.70 -15.20 -13.75
C VAL A 808 -9.93 -14.29 -12.56
N GLU A 809 -10.40 -13.05 -12.76
CA GLU A 809 -10.77 -12.15 -11.65
C GLU A 809 -11.95 -12.71 -10.85
N MET A 810 -12.92 -13.35 -11.51
CA MET A 810 -14.05 -14.02 -10.85
C MET A 810 -13.60 -15.06 -9.82
N TRP A 811 -12.72 -16.00 -10.19
CA TRP A 811 -12.33 -17.09 -9.27
C TRP A 811 -11.10 -16.77 -8.41
N PHE A 812 -10.23 -15.85 -8.84
CA PHE A 812 -8.99 -15.52 -8.14
C PHE A 812 -9.09 -14.26 -7.27
N TRP A 813 -10.03 -13.34 -7.53
CA TRP A 813 -10.26 -12.17 -6.68
C TRP A 813 -11.62 -12.23 -5.99
N HIS A 814 -12.71 -12.24 -6.75
CA HIS A 814 -14.07 -12.10 -6.19
C HIS A 814 -14.44 -13.31 -5.31
N HIS A 815 -14.25 -14.52 -5.82
CA HIS A 815 -14.45 -15.74 -5.05
C HIS A 815 -13.64 -15.76 -3.75
N LEU A 816 -12.36 -15.36 -3.82
CA LEU A 816 -11.45 -15.38 -2.67
C LEU A 816 -11.80 -14.29 -1.66
N SER A 817 -12.21 -13.10 -2.11
CA SER A 817 -12.71 -12.05 -1.25
C SER A 817 -13.91 -12.54 -0.43
N GLY A 818 -14.88 -13.16 -1.10
CA GLY A 818 -16.05 -13.69 -0.40
C GLY A 818 -15.74 -14.87 0.51
N TYR A 819 -14.78 -15.71 0.13
CA TYR A 819 -14.24 -16.76 1.00
C TYR A 819 -13.66 -16.16 2.29
N LYS A 820 -12.74 -15.20 2.19
CA LYS A 820 -12.08 -14.58 3.35
C LYS A 820 -13.07 -13.79 4.20
N GLY A 821 -13.99 -13.03 3.59
CA GLY A 821 -15.07 -12.35 4.30
C GLY A 821 -15.93 -13.31 5.13
N THR A 822 -16.33 -14.45 4.54
CA THR A 822 -17.12 -15.46 5.25
C THR A 822 -16.31 -16.16 6.35
N ALA A 823 -15.04 -16.49 6.07
CA ALA A 823 -14.15 -17.14 7.03
C ALA A 823 -13.87 -16.25 8.25
N HIS A 824 -13.71 -14.94 8.04
CA HIS A 824 -13.41 -13.96 9.07
C HIS A 824 -14.64 -13.22 9.64
N SER A 825 -15.84 -13.70 9.35
CA SER A 825 -17.09 -13.13 9.87
C SER A 825 -17.28 -11.64 9.55
N GLN A 826 -16.94 -11.26 8.32
CA GLN A 826 -17.16 -9.94 7.76
C GLN A 826 -18.19 -10.02 6.63
N GLN A 827 -19.41 -9.55 6.92
CA GLN A 827 -20.56 -9.69 6.03
C GLN A 827 -20.47 -8.87 4.73
N ASP A 828 -19.78 -7.73 4.75
CA ASP A 828 -19.62 -6.82 3.62
C ASP A 828 -18.62 -7.36 2.60
N VAL A 829 -17.45 -7.80 3.05
CA VAL A 829 -16.43 -8.47 2.22
C VAL A 829 -16.98 -9.80 1.68
N SER A 830 -17.76 -10.54 2.49
CA SER A 830 -18.44 -11.77 2.04
C SER A 830 -19.39 -11.50 0.86
N TRP A 831 -20.17 -10.41 0.91
CA TRP A 831 -21.19 -10.10 -0.08
C TRP A 831 -20.71 -9.13 -1.18
N TRP A 832 -20.34 -7.91 -0.83
CA TRP A 832 -20.05 -6.82 -1.77
C TRP A 832 -18.73 -6.94 -2.50
N TRP A 833 -17.73 -7.55 -1.87
CA TRP A 833 -16.44 -7.85 -2.52
C TRP A 833 -16.43 -9.27 -3.09
N GLY A 834 -17.23 -10.14 -2.47
CA GLY A 834 -17.31 -11.56 -2.78
C GLY A 834 -18.44 -11.97 -3.71
N ALA A 835 -19.55 -12.42 -3.12
CA ALA A 835 -20.66 -13.05 -3.83
C ALA A 835 -21.23 -12.18 -4.96
N SER A 836 -21.47 -10.90 -4.69
CA SER A 836 -22.04 -9.96 -5.67
C SER A 836 -21.12 -9.73 -6.86
N GLN A 837 -19.79 -9.63 -6.64
CA GLN A 837 -18.82 -9.49 -7.73
C GLN A 837 -18.67 -10.79 -8.52
N THR A 838 -18.72 -11.95 -7.84
CA THR A 838 -18.70 -13.27 -8.50
C THR A 838 -19.91 -13.42 -9.43
N ILE A 839 -21.11 -13.07 -8.96
CA ILE A 839 -22.34 -13.05 -9.77
C ILE A 839 -22.25 -12.00 -10.89
N GLY A 840 -21.68 -10.83 -10.60
CA GLY A 840 -21.46 -9.76 -11.58
C GLY A 840 -20.54 -10.19 -12.72
N SER A 841 -19.42 -10.87 -12.41
CA SER A 841 -18.53 -11.47 -13.40
C SER A 841 -19.24 -12.52 -14.24
N SER A 842 -20.04 -13.40 -13.62
CA SER A 842 -20.85 -14.39 -14.33
C SER A 842 -21.77 -13.70 -15.36
N ALA A 843 -22.49 -12.65 -14.95
CA ALA A 843 -23.34 -11.87 -15.86
C ALA A 843 -22.56 -11.26 -17.04
N ARG A 844 -21.38 -10.66 -16.78
CA ARG A 844 -20.53 -10.08 -17.83
C ARG A 844 -20.00 -11.15 -18.80
N ILE A 845 -19.62 -12.33 -18.29
CA ILE A 845 -19.18 -13.47 -19.11
C ILE A 845 -20.32 -13.97 -20.00
N HIS A 846 -21.53 -14.09 -19.46
CA HIS A 846 -22.72 -14.46 -20.23
C HIS A 846 -23.01 -13.47 -21.37
N ASP A 847 -22.98 -12.17 -21.07
CA ASP A 847 -23.28 -11.13 -22.06
C ASP A 847 -22.22 -11.10 -23.16
N ARG A 848 -20.94 -11.17 -22.78
CA ARG A 848 -19.83 -11.25 -23.72
C ARG A 848 -19.91 -12.51 -24.58
N ALA A 849 -20.32 -13.64 -24.02
CA ALA A 849 -20.50 -14.88 -24.77
C ALA A 849 -21.62 -14.77 -25.81
N LEU A 850 -22.74 -14.12 -25.49
CA LEU A 850 -23.82 -13.85 -26.44
C LEU A 850 -23.34 -12.94 -27.58
N GLU A 851 -22.58 -11.89 -27.25
CA GLU A 851 -22.00 -10.99 -28.24
C GLU A 851 -21.05 -11.74 -29.19
N LEU A 852 -20.10 -12.53 -28.67
CA LEU A 852 -19.16 -13.30 -29.48
C LEU A 852 -19.88 -14.35 -30.36
N LYS A 853 -20.90 -15.03 -29.83
CA LYS A 853 -21.74 -15.96 -30.61
C LYS A 853 -22.47 -15.23 -31.74
N ARG A 854 -22.96 -14.00 -31.50
CA ARG A 854 -23.62 -13.17 -32.53
C ARG A 854 -22.64 -12.69 -33.60
N LEU A 855 -21.47 -12.21 -33.21
CA LEU A 855 -20.42 -11.76 -34.14
C LEU A 855 -19.95 -12.91 -35.02
N GLY A 856 -19.67 -14.08 -34.45
CA GLY A 856 -19.32 -15.27 -35.24
C GLY A 856 -20.42 -15.68 -36.22
N GLY A 857 -21.69 -15.54 -35.83
CA GLY A 857 -22.82 -15.76 -36.74
C GLY A 857 -22.89 -14.74 -37.89
N LEU A 858 -22.52 -13.48 -37.66
CA LEU A 858 -22.45 -12.44 -38.69
C LEU A 858 -21.27 -12.66 -39.65
N GLU A 859 -20.11 -13.09 -39.15
CA GLU A 859 -18.93 -13.41 -39.96
C GLU A 859 -19.17 -14.65 -40.85
N GLN A 860 -19.96 -15.61 -40.39
CA GLN A 860 -20.34 -16.81 -41.15
C GLN A 860 -21.54 -16.59 -42.08
N ALA A 861 -22.28 -15.49 -41.92
CA ALA A 861 -23.39 -15.17 -42.82
C ALA A 861 -22.81 -14.95 -44.24
N PRO A 862 -23.32 -15.64 -45.28
CA PRO A 862 -22.83 -15.44 -46.64
C PRO A 862 -22.93 -13.95 -47.00
N THR A 863 -21.88 -13.39 -47.60
CA THR A 863 -21.84 -12.04 -48.18
C THR A 863 -22.87 -11.91 -49.30
N ALA A 864 -24.15 -11.89 -48.95
CA ALA A 864 -25.25 -11.50 -49.80
C ALA A 864 -25.47 -10.00 -49.55
N HIS A 865 -24.60 -9.16 -50.12
CA HIS A 865 -24.86 -7.77 -50.54
C HIS A 865 -23.54 -7.09 -50.94
N LYS A 866 -23.01 -7.48 -52.10
CA LYS A 866 -22.30 -6.58 -53.01
C LYS A 866 -22.96 -6.70 -54.38
N GLN A 867 -24.09 -6.01 -54.55
CA GLN A 867 -24.65 -5.62 -55.84
C GLN A 867 -25.11 -4.18 -55.72
#